data_AF-A0A3N2KI34-F1
#
_entry.id   AF-A0A3N2KI34-F1
#
_cell.length_a   1.000
_cell.length_b   1.000
_cell.length_c   1.000
_cell.angle_alpha   90.00
_cell.angle_beta   90.00
_cell.angle_gamma   90.00
#
_symmetry.space_group_name_H-M   'P 1'
#
loop_
_entity.id
_entity.type
_entity.pdbx_description
1 polymer ?
#
loop_
_entity_poly.entity_id
_entity_poly.type
_entity_poly.pdbx_seq_one_letter_code
_entity_poly.pdbx_strand_id
1 'polypeptide(L)'
;MKSKIYDILITIVFYLAAVSCAEDPLYDPSYIGEGEAEVTAEVTFTPLYPALSRAVTGGTPGDAIKEIENLCIVFYNEKNEYVNHFFYDEPTTEKSTAQPDDVKYNENSPHRAETATKKATVKIPKLSYGKYHIYAVANVAKELLTDEVVKNLENLKKFTLEWNEENVAANNQMFGYFSANNASKGFDAPELIINQKNITLHAWIKRAASKVTVAFDGTGLKDGVEIFIKSVTIKDIPKYCYLGADNPATPSEEGVSGPVKDETEIEIIENSGQVMTYYPDGIDATSEIPTDSYDSNWPGYVSNGQPINGFGADKLDPTVTNKLEALHSETTNAFYFYENLQGKGIEGTPTDKHQQVCEQDRTDGVVSYPSGIDPTNIAWKDAKKYGSYIEVKAYYKSGNEKEGEGEITYRFMLGKDAALDYNAERNHHYKLTLKFKGWANDVDWHIDYRKEPETKLRFPHPFYISYLYGQTAMIPLEFDAPKDVKIKNITARIITNNWSPLDCKDGFDGGTAQPSNWWNGAYARYVSTSNVVNNKPWNGFLSLRKSVNLVALPEPENLEHNEPSILNKKHYEDENLGYRLYSSDELKISDYQLYEAIDDDKPHVSWDNGTYYVKIPIWTRARQLIARTGYTGNNPYNAYYRQAIVNVVVELEDGTILDSSDSKVTMNPDDAIQNIEVKQVHRLVNPKGIYRSSNNTKSFDVELKVLEDDADVEFKNLKSAGPWRAYVIRESDENFISLEGFSTDKRPDTTSEADYTFKYSGDILTRRSIEGRNDTEIAFRINFNGTSNGVPRYAIIRVEYNYYYCYHLIFVRQGYEAHDTFDNGIKWCTGNNISKDEITNNPLDEGTLFKFGNWNGIKTGNNVNSKTPWRKISPDNFKQNAANKKLEMTDSEPLTWDEIANANLLTETSFPKPGGNRRIATMEDYSTLVPKNLKDPVEVENWHIKTGYGICYGDEADKTANTIDDAFGYKPGGSATGMRGCFVYDTRTGGNIFFPIGSSGYGHRKHNLKHPTDGSTYCGVLRYSCNDRWGYFNTTDDGIYKYGVYDAPLFLDIFRSEGAIYWFDKSSPSVEEENNKPQTFYYPAWDINYSTFDFEKIRRDNIWKSIDDKDPQKSGYSDACFIRCIQE
;
A
#
# COMPACT_ATOMS: atom_id res chain seq x y z
N MET A 1 41.66 82.60 -24.73
CA MET A 1 41.16 82.02 -23.45
C MET A 1 39.81 81.31 -23.55
N LYS A 2 38.86 81.69 -24.42
CA LYS A 2 37.50 81.13 -24.39
C LYS A 2 37.33 79.61 -24.68
N SER A 3 38.25 78.93 -25.38
CA SER A 3 38.14 77.47 -25.57
C SER A 3 38.49 76.68 -24.30
N LYS A 4 39.66 76.95 -23.68
CA LYS A 4 40.14 76.27 -22.47
C LYS A 4 39.19 76.34 -21.26
N ILE A 5 38.20 77.24 -21.26
CA ILE A 5 37.17 77.31 -20.22
C ILE A 5 36.09 76.25 -20.43
N TYR A 6 35.73 75.92 -21.68
CA TYR A 6 34.79 74.83 -21.98
C TYR A 6 35.41 73.46 -21.69
N ASP A 7 36.68 73.24 -22.05
CA ASP A 7 37.38 71.98 -21.76
C ASP A 7 37.44 71.70 -20.24
N ILE A 8 37.68 72.74 -19.44
CA ILE A 8 37.69 72.66 -17.97
C ILE A 8 36.27 72.46 -17.40
N LEU A 9 35.26 73.15 -17.92
CA LEU A 9 33.86 72.97 -17.47
C LEU A 9 33.33 71.56 -17.80
N ILE A 10 33.63 71.01 -18.98
CA ILE A 10 33.25 69.64 -19.35
C ILE A 10 33.97 68.64 -18.44
N THR A 11 35.26 68.84 -18.15
CA THR A 11 36.01 67.98 -17.21
C THR A 11 35.43 68.03 -15.79
N ILE A 12 35.01 69.21 -15.31
CA ILE A 12 34.38 69.37 -13.98
C ILE A 12 32.99 68.72 -13.93
N VAL A 13 32.19 68.81 -15.00
CA VAL A 13 30.90 68.11 -15.10
C VAL A 13 31.09 66.59 -15.08
N PHE A 14 32.09 66.05 -15.79
CA PHE A 14 32.41 64.62 -15.73
C PHE A 14 32.95 64.16 -14.37
N TYR A 15 33.64 65.01 -13.60
CA TYR A 15 34.03 64.67 -12.23
C TYR A 15 32.90 64.78 -11.20
N LEU A 16 31.95 65.71 -11.37
CA LEU A 16 30.75 65.80 -10.52
C LEU A 16 29.73 64.69 -10.82
N ALA A 17 29.70 64.18 -12.06
CA ALA A 17 28.97 62.97 -12.43
C ALA A 17 29.58 61.67 -11.87
N ALA A 18 30.81 61.72 -11.31
CA ALA A 18 31.52 60.55 -10.77
C ALA A 18 31.43 60.40 -9.24
N VAL A 19 30.84 61.38 -8.52
CA VAL A 19 30.62 61.31 -7.06
C VAL A 19 29.25 61.90 -6.70
N SER A 20 28.18 61.28 -7.21
CA SER A 20 26.80 61.52 -6.75
C SER A 20 25.87 60.32 -6.99
N CYS A 21 26.23 59.40 -7.88
CA CYS A 21 25.80 58.00 -7.82
C CYS A 21 26.89 57.18 -7.10
N ALA A 22 27.00 57.37 -5.78
CA ALA A 22 27.09 56.17 -4.98
C ALA A 22 25.72 55.50 -5.13
N GLU A 23 25.68 54.26 -5.61
CA GLU A 23 24.50 53.43 -5.42
C GLU A 23 24.29 53.34 -3.91
N ASP A 24 23.08 53.67 -3.42
CA ASP A 24 22.74 53.38 -2.02
C ASP A 24 23.02 51.88 -1.81
N PRO A 25 23.87 51.52 -0.83
CA PRO A 25 24.42 50.17 -0.75
C PRO A 25 23.27 49.18 -0.59
N LEU A 26 23.05 48.40 -1.65
CA LEU A 26 21.98 47.40 -1.86
C LEU A 26 21.20 47.10 -0.58
N TYR A 27 20.11 47.87 -0.36
CA TYR A 27 19.37 48.00 0.90
C TYR A 27 19.48 46.75 1.77
N ASP A 28 20.36 46.81 2.79
CA ASP A 28 20.52 45.74 3.76
C ASP A 28 19.30 45.77 4.70
N PRO A 29 18.39 44.78 4.64
CA PRO A 29 17.18 44.81 5.46
C PRO A 29 17.47 44.67 6.96
N SER A 30 18.70 44.32 7.34
CA SER A 30 19.15 44.20 8.72
C SER A 30 19.79 45.48 9.29
N TYR A 31 20.08 46.49 8.46
CA TYR A 31 20.67 47.74 8.95
C TYR A 31 19.62 48.63 9.65
N ILE A 32 19.94 49.07 10.87
CA ILE A 32 19.09 49.93 11.69
C ILE A 32 19.85 51.22 12.01
N GLY A 33 19.40 52.34 11.43
CA GLY A 33 19.90 53.69 11.73
C GLY A 33 19.10 54.41 12.82
N GLU A 34 19.45 55.65 13.12
CA GLU A 34 18.64 56.53 13.98
C GLU A 34 17.48 57.14 13.18
N GLY A 35 16.24 57.03 13.67
CA GLY A 35 15.06 57.59 13.02
C GLY A 35 13.73 57.31 13.72
N GLU A 36 12.65 57.91 13.21
CA GLU A 36 11.24 57.65 13.57
C GLU A 36 10.47 57.20 12.32
N ALA A 37 9.59 56.21 12.50
CA ALA A 37 8.68 55.66 11.49
C ALA A 37 7.21 56.06 11.74
N GLU A 38 6.46 56.22 10.66
CA GLU A 38 4.99 56.14 10.66
C GLU A 38 4.60 54.71 10.25
N VAL A 39 4.05 53.93 11.18
CA VAL A 39 3.65 52.54 10.94
C VAL A 39 2.16 52.52 10.59
N THR A 40 1.83 51.94 9.43
CA THR A 40 0.45 51.54 9.10
C THR A 40 0.28 50.09 9.55
N ALA A 41 -0.62 49.86 10.50
CA ALA A 41 -0.90 48.53 11.03
C ALA A 41 -2.19 48.00 10.42
N GLU A 42 -2.10 46.85 9.75
CA GLU A 42 -3.23 46.11 9.20
C GLU A 42 -3.45 44.84 10.04
N VAL A 43 -4.66 44.64 10.55
CA VAL A 43 -4.98 43.53 11.45
C VAL A 43 -6.19 42.79 10.90
N THR A 44 -6.03 41.50 10.59
CA THR A 44 -7.10 40.66 10.01
C THR A 44 -7.36 39.45 10.92
N PHE A 45 -8.63 39.11 11.15
CA PHE A 45 -8.98 37.88 11.87
C PHE A 45 -9.23 36.71 10.92
N THR A 46 -9.20 35.49 11.47
CA THR A 46 -9.33 34.21 10.75
C THR A 46 -10.77 33.63 10.74
N PRO A 47 -11.14 32.76 9.78
CA PRO A 47 -12.47 32.83 9.13
C PRO A 47 -13.61 31.76 9.54
N LEU A 48 -14.94 31.98 9.33
CA LEU A 48 -16.19 31.12 9.47
C LEU A 48 -17.30 31.21 8.30
N TYR A 49 -17.66 30.21 7.41
CA TYR A 49 -18.36 30.29 6.02
C TYR A 49 -19.66 29.38 5.90
N PRO A 50 -20.77 29.56 5.07
CA PRO A 50 -21.48 30.70 4.36
C PRO A 50 -22.87 31.20 4.89
N ALA A 51 -23.45 32.31 4.37
CA ALA A 51 -24.57 33.06 5.00
C ALA A 51 -25.95 33.13 4.28
N LEU A 52 -27.06 33.18 5.05
CA LEU A 52 -28.18 34.16 4.98
C LEU A 52 -29.24 33.99 6.13
N SER A 53 -30.22 34.91 6.27
CA SER A 53 -30.80 35.30 7.58
C SER A 53 -32.34 35.32 7.76
N ARG A 54 -32.81 34.95 8.98
CA ARG A 54 -33.70 35.75 9.86
C ARG A 54 -33.91 35.10 11.24
N ALA A 55 -34.04 35.92 12.27
CA ALA A 55 -34.17 35.45 13.66
C ALA A 55 -35.54 34.84 13.99
N VAL A 56 -35.51 33.70 14.70
CA VAL A 56 -36.60 33.09 15.48
C VAL A 56 -35.96 32.58 16.78
N THR A 57 -36.71 32.46 17.88
CA THR A 57 -36.20 32.15 19.22
C THR A 57 -35.54 30.76 19.32
N GLY A 58 -34.21 30.74 19.36
CA GLY A 58 -33.39 29.55 19.65
C GLY A 58 -31.97 29.66 19.05
N GLY A 59 -30.93 29.47 19.85
CA GLY A 59 -29.52 29.60 19.45
C GLY A 59 -29.07 31.01 19.06
N THR A 60 -27.76 31.21 18.92
CA THR A 60 -27.16 32.49 18.49
C THR A 60 -26.89 32.47 16.98
N PRO A 61 -27.11 33.57 16.24
CA PRO A 61 -26.75 33.65 14.81
C PRO A 61 -25.26 33.32 14.60
N GLY A 62 -24.93 32.46 13.64
CA GLY A 62 -23.57 31.92 13.51
C GLY A 62 -22.51 32.93 13.00
N ASP A 63 -22.90 34.17 12.69
CA ASP A 63 -22.05 35.30 12.35
C ASP A 63 -21.91 36.35 13.48
N ALA A 64 -22.41 36.07 14.70
CA ALA A 64 -22.49 37.04 15.80
C ALA A 64 -21.15 37.60 16.33
N ILE A 65 -20.01 36.96 16.03
CA ILE A 65 -18.66 37.38 16.48
C ILE A 65 -17.72 37.72 15.31
N LYS A 66 -18.25 38.39 14.28
CA LYS A 66 -17.57 38.71 13.00
C LYS A 66 -17.01 40.15 12.93
N GLU A 67 -16.92 40.84 14.07
CA GLU A 67 -16.62 42.27 14.12
C GLU A 67 -15.25 42.59 14.76
N ILE A 68 -14.66 43.72 14.34
CA ILE A 68 -13.56 44.38 15.05
C ILE A 68 -14.09 45.75 15.47
N GLU A 69 -14.48 45.86 16.74
CA GLU A 69 -15.08 47.06 17.33
C GLU A 69 -14.00 48.01 17.86
N ASN A 70 -12.97 47.45 18.52
CA ASN A 70 -11.81 48.19 19.03
C ASN A 70 -10.51 47.41 18.83
N LEU A 71 -9.37 48.10 18.89
CA LEU A 71 -8.05 47.53 18.66
C LEU A 71 -6.99 48.17 19.58
N CYS A 72 -6.18 47.36 20.25
CA CYS A 72 -4.96 47.77 20.96
C CYS A 72 -3.74 47.09 20.33
N ILE A 73 -2.67 47.85 20.12
CA ILE A 73 -1.40 47.35 19.58
C ILE A 73 -0.29 47.62 20.61
N VAL A 74 0.43 46.57 21.00
CA VAL A 74 1.44 46.61 22.08
C VAL A 74 2.82 46.25 21.53
N PHE A 75 3.84 47.04 21.90
CA PHE A 75 5.22 46.92 21.44
C PHE A 75 6.15 46.54 22.59
N TYR A 76 6.94 45.48 22.37
CA TYR A 76 8.09 45.10 23.19
C TYR A 76 9.36 45.13 22.34
N ASN A 77 10.53 45.29 22.95
CA ASN A 77 11.82 45.23 22.23
C ASN A 77 12.31 43.78 22.00
N GLU A 78 13.49 43.63 21.41
CA GLU A 78 14.19 42.34 21.19
C GLU A 78 14.35 41.47 22.46
N LYS A 79 14.19 42.02 23.66
CA LYS A 79 14.31 41.34 24.97
C LYS A 79 12.96 41.08 25.65
N ASN A 80 11.84 41.37 24.95
CA ASN A 80 10.49 41.39 25.49
C ASN A 80 10.25 42.43 26.61
N GLU A 81 11.06 43.48 26.69
CA GLU A 81 10.82 44.63 27.58
C GLU A 81 9.81 45.58 26.90
N TYR A 82 8.79 46.03 27.64
CA TYR A 82 7.74 46.91 27.10
C TYR A 82 8.30 48.26 26.61
N VAL A 83 7.81 48.71 25.45
CA VAL A 83 8.18 50.00 24.84
C VAL A 83 6.99 50.95 24.82
N ASN A 84 5.86 50.57 24.21
CA ASN A 84 4.68 51.42 24.09
C ASN A 84 3.40 50.63 23.74
N HIS A 85 2.23 51.25 23.84
CA HIS A 85 0.98 50.74 23.26
C HIS A 85 0.11 51.85 22.67
N PHE A 86 -0.79 51.48 21.76
CA PHE A 86 -1.72 52.39 21.10
C PHE A 86 -3.11 51.75 21.03
N PHE A 87 -4.13 52.46 21.55
CA PHE A 87 -5.53 52.00 21.56
C PHE A 87 -6.38 52.83 20.59
N TYR A 88 -7.27 52.15 19.86
CA TYR A 88 -8.17 52.71 18.86
C TYR A 88 -9.60 52.27 19.16
N ASP A 89 -10.43 53.23 19.59
CA ASP A 89 -11.83 53.00 20.01
C ASP A 89 -12.77 52.73 18.82
N GLU A 90 -12.42 53.21 17.62
CA GLU A 90 -13.12 52.95 16.35
C GLU A 90 -12.09 52.79 15.20
N PRO A 91 -11.60 51.57 14.90
CA PRO A 91 -10.67 51.34 13.79
C PRO A 91 -11.39 51.36 12.43
N THR A 92 -10.71 51.81 11.37
CA THR A 92 -11.26 51.73 10.01
C THR A 92 -11.29 50.26 9.57
N THR A 93 -12.48 49.69 9.30
CA THR A 93 -12.63 48.29 8.88
C THR A 93 -13.11 48.12 7.44
N GLU A 94 -12.59 47.11 6.76
CA GLU A 94 -13.04 46.69 5.43
C GLU A 94 -13.15 45.16 5.30
N LYS A 95 -13.90 44.69 4.29
CA LYS A 95 -14.13 43.26 4.02
C LYS A 95 -12.86 42.64 3.43
N SER A 96 -12.28 41.66 4.13
CA SER A 96 -11.06 40.97 3.74
C SER A 96 -11.31 39.54 3.27
N THR A 97 -10.63 39.17 2.18
CA THR A 97 -10.50 37.77 1.74
C THR A 97 -9.05 37.31 1.75
N ALA A 98 -8.16 37.98 2.50
CA ALA A 98 -6.81 37.48 2.77
C ALA A 98 -6.83 36.23 3.67
N GLN A 99 -5.72 35.49 3.71
CA GLN A 99 -5.47 34.34 4.59
C GLN A 99 -4.01 34.38 5.07
N PRO A 100 -3.66 33.73 6.19
CA PRO A 100 -2.26 33.57 6.60
C PRO A 100 -1.49 32.65 5.65
N ASP A 101 -0.19 32.90 5.45
CA ASP A 101 0.68 32.02 4.65
C ASP A 101 0.99 30.69 5.36
N ASP A 102 0.80 30.65 6.69
CA ASP A 102 1.10 29.50 7.56
C ASP A 102 -0.11 28.64 7.95
N VAL A 103 -1.32 28.96 7.45
CA VAL A 103 -2.56 28.20 7.66
C VAL A 103 -3.11 27.75 6.31
N LYS A 104 -3.03 26.44 6.02
CA LYS A 104 -3.33 25.91 4.69
C LYS A 104 -4.72 25.33 4.62
N TYR A 105 -5.67 26.19 4.29
CA TYR A 105 -7.03 25.78 3.98
C TYR A 105 -7.04 24.85 2.77
N ASN A 106 -7.25 23.56 2.99
CA ASN A 106 -7.41 22.57 1.92
C ASN A 106 -8.48 23.05 0.92
N GLU A 107 -8.09 23.13 -0.36
CA GLU A 107 -8.86 23.66 -1.49
C GLU A 107 -10.04 22.73 -1.86
N ASN A 108 -9.96 21.47 -1.46
CA ASN A 108 -10.90 20.40 -1.82
C ASN A 108 -12.29 20.57 -1.22
N SER A 109 -12.37 21.23 -0.06
CA SER A 109 -13.59 21.89 0.36
C SER A 109 -13.48 23.38 -0.03
N PRO A 110 -14.21 23.89 -1.04
CA PRO A 110 -14.23 25.32 -1.35
C PRO A 110 -14.92 26.12 -0.24
N HIS A 111 -15.64 25.43 0.65
CA HIS A 111 -16.10 25.90 1.97
C HIS A 111 -14.92 25.98 2.94
N ARG A 112 -13.97 26.82 2.51
CA ARG A 112 -12.94 27.56 3.22
C ARG A 112 -13.47 28.09 4.54
N ALA A 113 -12.57 28.67 5.32
CA ALA A 113 -12.95 29.11 6.62
C ALA A 113 -14.07 30.19 6.65
N GLU A 114 -14.11 31.30 5.87
CA GLU A 114 -15.22 32.32 5.83
C GLU A 114 -15.49 32.79 4.42
N THR A 115 -16.71 33.29 4.20
CA THR A 115 -17.00 34.04 2.97
C THR A 115 -16.11 35.29 2.90
N ALA A 116 -15.95 36.01 4.02
CA ALA A 116 -14.92 37.06 4.23
C ALA A 116 -14.88 37.56 5.69
N THR A 117 -13.68 37.87 6.19
CA THR A 117 -13.46 38.45 7.52
C THR A 117 -13.42 39.97 7.45
N LYS A 118 -13.17 40.66 8.57
CA LYS A 118 -12.78 42.07 8.56
C LYS A 118 -11.27 42.23 8.73
N LYS A 119 -10.72 43.19 7.99
CA LYS A 119 -9.42 43.80 8.25
C LYS A 119 -9.64 45.17 8.87
N ALA A 120 -8.98 45.45 9.98
CA ALA A 120 -8.84 46.78 10.56
C ALA A 120 -7.53 47.42 10.11
N THR A 121 -7.54 48.69 9.74
CA THR A 121 -6.33 49.45 9.37
C THR A 121 -6.23 50.70 10.25
N VAL A 122 -5.10 50.85 10.95
CA VAL A 122 -4.82 51.99 11.86
C VAL A 122 -3.42 52.58 11.61
N LYS A 123 -3.18 53.80 12.10
CA LYS A 123 -1.90 54.51 11.97
C LYS A 123 -1.26 54.79 13.32
N ILE A 124 0.01 54.43 13.44
CA ILE A 124 0.82 54.56 14.64
C ILE A 124 1.91 55.61 14.36
N PRO A 125 1.80 56.82 14.94
CA PRO A 125 2.73 57.91 14.67
C PRO A 125 4.00 57.78 15.53
N LYS A 126 5.16 57.97 14.91
CA LYS A 126 6.47 58.18 15.57
C LYS A 126 6.91 57.03 16.47
N LEU A 127 7.06 55.84 15.89
CA LEU A 127 7.79 54.75 16.53
C LEU A 127 9.27 54.86 16.15
N SER A 128 10.20 54.76 17.10
CA SER A 128 11.63 54.75 16.80
C SER A 128 12.02 53.59 15.88
N TYR A 129 13.11 53.74 15.13
CA TYR A 129 13.73 52.60 14.45
C TYR A 129 14.31 51.60 15.47
N GLY A 130 14.19 50.30 15.21
CA GLY A 130 14.57 49.25 16.15
C GLY A 130 14.05 47.85 15.78
N LYS A 131 14.28 46.90 16.69
CA LYS A 131 13.76 45.52 16.68
C LYS A 131 12.61 45.40 17.68
N TYR A 132 11.48 44.84 17.26
CA TYR A 132 10.26 44.79 18.04
C TYR A 132 9.54 43.44 17.96
N HIS A 133 8.96 43.03 19.09
CA HIS A 133 7.90 42.02 19.15
C HIS A 133 6.58 42.77 19.33
N ILE A 134 5.63 42.61 18.39
CA ILE A 134 4.43 43.46 18.31
C ILE A 134 3.18 42.59 18.32
N TYR A 135 2.25 42.93 19.22
CA TYR A 135 1.02 42.18 19.49
C TYR A 135 -0.22 43.01 19.18
N ALA A 136 -1.31 42.33 18.81
CA ALA A 136 -2.61 42.92 18.53
C ALA A 136 -3.68 42.27 19.41
N VAL A 137 -4.48 43.12 20.08
CA VAL A 137 -5.63 42.74 20.90
C VAL A 137 -6.87 43.42 20.31
N ALA A 138 -7.94 42.68 20.03
CA ALA A 138 -9.20 43.24 19.55
C ALA A 138 -10.38 42.88 20.47
N ASN A 139 -11.35 43.80 20.51
CA ASN A 139 -12.60 43.68 21.26
C ASN A 139 -12.44 43.49 22.78
N VAL A 140 -11.36 44.02 23.37
CA VAL A 140 -11.14 44.04 24.83
C VAL A 140 -11.25 45.49 25.31
N ALA A 141 -12.11 45.72 26.30
CA ALA A 141 -12.38 47.05 26.84
C ALA A 141 -11.09 47.74 27.34
N LYS A 142 -10.96 49.03 27.03
CA LYS A 142 -9.76 49.87 27.26
C LYS A 142 -9.35 49.91 28.73
N GLU A 143 -10.34 49.89 29.61
CA GLU A 143 -10.23 49.94 31.07
C GLU A 143 -9.60 48.66 31.64
N LEU A 144 -9.68 47.54 30.91
CA LEU A 144 -9.12 46.25 31.31
C LEU A 144 -7.65 46.11 30.89
N LEU A 145 -7.24 46.73 29.79
CA LEU A 145 -5.86 46.74 29.28
C LEU A 145 -4.99 47.76 30.05
N THR A 146 -4.91 47.58 31.36
CA THR A 146 -4.19 48.49 32.25
C THR A 146 -2.67 48.45 32.03
N ASP A 147 -1.99 49.47 32.55
CA ASP A 147 -0.53 49.58 32.62
C ASP A 147 0.15 48.33 33.23
N GLU A 148 -0.53 47.57 34.10
CA GLU A 148 -0.02 46.33 34.71
C GLU A 148 -0.19 45.10 33.79
N VAL A 149 -1.21 45.10 32.94
CA VAL A 149 -1.44 44.06 31.92
C VAL A 149 -0.48 44.26 30.75
N VAL A 150 -0.44 45.45 30.15
CA VAL A 150 0.31 45.66 28.90
C VAL A 150 1.83 45.71 29.08
N LYS A 151 2.35 46.10 30.26
CA LYS A 151 3.81 46.19 30.48
C LYS A 151 4.52 44.85 30.68
N ASN A 152 3.78 43.76 30.88
CA ASN A 152 4.32 42.42 31.02
C ASN A 152 3.68 41.50 29.98
N LEU A 153 4.49 40.97 29.06
CA LEU A 153 4.02 40.11 27.97
C LEU A 153 3.26 38.86 28.47
N GLU A 154 3.67 38.30 29.61
CA GLU A 154 2.97 37.16 30.23
C GLU A 154 1.61 37.56 30.81
N ASN A 155 1.51 38.75 31.43
CA ASN A 155 0.22 39.27 31.90
C ASN A 155 -0.74 39.55 30.74
N LEU A 156 -0.22 40.02 29.59
CA LEU A 156 -1.01 40.27 28.40
C LEU A 156 -1.53 38.97 27.78
N LYS A 157 -0.67 37.95 27.61
CA LYS A 157 -1.06 36.64 27.07
C LYS A 157 -2.03 35.88 27.98
N LYS A 158 -1.76 35.89 29.29
CA LYS A 158 -2.59 35.24 30.32
C LYS A 158 -3.64 36.18 30.92
N PHE A 159 -4.00 37.25 30.20
CA PHE A 159 -5.14 38.07 30.57
C PHE A 159 -6.42 37.23 30.49
N THR A 160 -7.11 37.08 31.61
CA THR A 160 -8.30 36.23 31.73
C THR A 160 -9.53 36.96 31.21
N LEU A 161 -10.19 36.37 30.21
CA LEU A 161 -11.50 36.75 29.71
C LEU A 161 -12.58 35.98 30.48
N GLU A 162 -13.67 36.64 30.84
CA GLU A 162 -14.84 36.01 31.50
C GLU A 162 -16.00 35.89 30.52
N TRP A 163 -16.65 34.73 30.49
CA TRP A 163 -17.71 34.41 29.54
C TRP A 163 -18.98 35.22 29.81
N ASN A 164 -19.44 35.97 28.81
CA ASN A 164 -20.66 36.74 28.89
C ASN A 164 -21.89 35.86 28.54
N GLU A 165 -22.60 35.39 29.57
CA GLU A 165 -23.83 34.60 29.46
C GLU A 165 -25.01 35.43 28.92
N GLU A 166 -25.16 36.69 29.34
CA GLU A 166 -26.30 37.54 28.95
C GLU A 166 -26.21 38.01 27.49
N ASN A 167 -25.00 38.17 26.96
CA ASN A 167 -24.74 38.60 25.59
C ASN A 167 -23.62 37.77 24.96
N VAL A 168 -24.00 36.62 24.39
CA VAL A 168 -23.08 35.68 23.71
C VAL A 168 -22.23 36.36 22.64
N ALA A 169 -22.74 37.38 21.94
CA ALA A 169 -22.02 38.10 20.90
C ALA A 169 -20.85 38.95 21.44
N ALA A 170 -20.86 39.30 22.74
CA ALA A 170 -19.76 40.00 23.39
C ALA A 170 -18.54 39.09 23.69
N ASN A 171 -18.61 37.77 23.41
CA ASN A 171 -17.47 36.86 23.52
C ASN A 171 -16.59 36.87 22.24
N ASN A 172 -16.41 38.04 21.66
CA ASN A 172 -15.75 38.28 20.37
C ASN A 172 -14.28 38.74 20.49
N GLN A 173 -13.67 38.60 21.67
CA GLN A 173 -12.27 38.98 21.93
C GLN A 173 -11.30 38.20 21.04
N MET A 174 -10.22 38.87 20.61
CA MET A 174 -9.21 38.27 19.74
C MET A 174 -7.79 38.70 20.12
N PHE A 175 -6.82 37.82 19.88
CA PHE A 175 -5.39 38.06 20.11
C PHE A 175 -4.53 37.54 18.96
N GLY A 176 -3.37 38.16 18.76
CA GLY A 176 -2.35 37.70 17.83
C GLY A 176 -1.17 38.65 17.73
N TYR A 177 -0.40 38.55 16.65
CA TYR A 177 0.87 39.26 16.48
C TYR A 177 1.09 39.73 15.05
N PHE A 178 1.96 40.73 14.89
CA PHE A 178 2.44 41.19 13.59
C PHE A 178 3.59 40.30 13.10
N SER A 179 3.65 40.05 11.79
CA SER A 179 4.77 39.31 11.19
C SER A 179 5.08 39.78 9.77
N ALA A 180 6.33 39.61 9.34
CA ALA A 180 6.76 39.93 7.97
C ALA A 180 6.37 38.86 6.95
N ASN A 181 6.08 37.64 7.42
CA ASN A 181 5.80 36.46 6.61
C ASN A 181 4.31 36.06 6.68
N ASN A 182 3.41 37.02 6.94
CA ASN A 182 1.95 36.82 6.92
C ASN A 182 1.47 35.62 7.79
N ALA A 183 2.13 35.39 8.92
CA ALA A 183 1.98 34.23 9.80
C ALA A 183 1.03 34.47 10.99
N SER A 184 0.53 33.38 11.56
CA SER A 184 -0.56 33.36 12.55
C SER A 184 -0.48 32.22 13.59
N LYS A 185 0.40 31.22 13.44
CA LYS A 185 0.50 30.04 14.30
C LYS A 185 1.03 30.39 15.70
N GLY A 186 0.53 29.70 16.73
CA GLY A 186 0.84 30.01 18.13
C GLY A 186 0.37 31.41 18.56
N PHE A 187 1.08 31.97 19.55
CA PHE A 187 0.86 33.32 20.11
C PHE A 187 2.17 34.09 20.36
N ASP A 188 3.31 33.65 19.83
CA ASP A 188 4.61 34.29 20.01
C ASP A 188 4.96 35.15 18.79
N ALA A 189 5.10 36.46 18.98
CA ALA A 189 5.45 37.36 17.91
C ALA A 189 6.91 37.13 17.46
N PRO A 190 7.19 37.03 16.15
CA PRO A 190 8.55 37.04 15.63
C PRO A 190 9.18 38.44 15.75
N GLU A 191 10.51 38.51 15.76
CA GLU A 191 11.23 39.79 15.75
C GLU A 191 10.99 40.54 14.43
N LEU A 192 10.56 41.80 14.52
CA LEU A 192 10.34 42.69 13.39
C LEU A 192 11.31 43.86 13.41
N ILE A 193 11.96 44.10 12.27
CA ILE A 193 12.86 45.23 12.06
C ILE A 193 12.07 46.41 11.49
N ILE A 194 12.17 47.57 12.15
CA ILE A 194 11.63 48.85 11.70
C ILE A 194 12.81 49.80 11.51
N ASN A 195 13.17 50.08 10.27
CA ASN A 195 14.34 50.88 9.88
C ASN A 195 14.05 51.91 8.77
N GLN A 196 12.78 52.08 8.40
CA GLN A 196 12.33 52.94 7.31
C GLN A 196 11.18 53.86 7.73
N LYS A 197 11.12 55.05 7.12
CA LYS A 197 10.27 56.16 7.56
C LYS A 197 8.76 55.86 7.48
N ASN A 198 8.34 55.06 6.52
CA ASN A 198 6.97 54.57 6.42
C ASN A 198 7.05 53.06 6.27
N ILE A 199 6.27 52.31 7.04
CA ILE A 199 6.19 50.84 6.92
C ILE A 199 4.74 50.39 7.11
N THR A 200 4.33 49.37 6.36
CA THR A 200 3.07 48.66 6.59
C THR A 200 3.39 47.32 7.22
N LEU A 201 2.75 47.00 8.33
CA LEU A 201 2.88 45.71 9.03
C LEU A 201 1.51 45.04 9.10
N HIS A 202 1.48 43.72 8.87
CA HIS A 202 0.27 42.92 8.96
C HIS A 202 0.28 42.02 10.21
N ALA A 203 -0.86 41.87 10.84
CA ALA A 203 -1.11 40.92 11.93
C ALA A 203 -2.31 40.02 11.66
N TRP A 204 -2.16 38.75 12.04
CA TRP A 204 -3.26 37.80 12.16
C TRP A 204 -3.68 37.66 13.62
N ILE A 205 -4.99 37.73 13.86
CA ILE A 205 -5.59 37.50 15.17
C ILE A 205 -6.58 36.33 15.13
N LYS A 206 -6.70 35.65 16.27
CA LYS A 206 -7.62 34.53 16.53
C LYS A 206 -8.58 34.92 17.63
N ARG A 207 -9.86 34.56 17.49
CA ARG A 207 -10.87 34.69 18.54
C ARG A 207 -10.53 33.80 19.74
N ALA A 208 -10.93 34.21 20.94
CA ALA A 208 -10.89 33.35 22.14
C ALA A 208 -12.03 32.31 22.17
N ALA A 209 -13.09 32.54 21.39
CA ALA A 209 -14.24 31.65 21.26
C ALA A 209 -14.24 30.85 19.95
N SER A 210 -14.92 29.70 19.98
CA SER A 210 -15.26 28.82 18.85
C SER A 210 -16.77 28.71 18.69
N LYS A 211 -17.24 28.11 17.60
CA LYS A 211 -18.65 27.78 17.39
C LYS A 211 -18.87 26.33 16.95
N VAL A 212 -20.04 25.78 17.27
CA VAL A 212 -20.51 24.48 16.76
C VAL A 212 -21.92 24.59 16.18
N THR A 213 -22.11 24.07 14.97
CA THR A 213 -23.44 23.87 14.36
C THR A 213 -23.81 22.38 14.41
N VAL A 214 -25.08 22.09 14.70
CA VAL A 214 -25.57 20.72 14.96
C VAL A 214 -26.67 20.36 13.94
N ALA A 215 -26.53 19.19 13.31
CA ALA A 215 -27.48 18.64 12.35
C ALA A 215 -27.75 17.15 12.62
N PHE A 216 -28.75 16.61 11.92
CA PHE A 216 -29.27 15.26 12.10
C PHE A 216 -29.33 14.50 10.77
N ASP A 217 -28.96 13.22 10.80
CA ASP A 217 -28.94 12.31 9.65
C ASP A 217 -29.56 10.96 10.03
N GLY A 218 -30.78 10.72 9.58
CA GLY A 218 -31.54 9.48 9.77
C GLY A 218 -31.40 8.45 8.64
N THR A 219 -30.44 8.60 7.72
CA THR A 219 -30.28 7.65 6.58
C THR A 219 -29.91 6.22 7.01
N GLY A 220 -29.44 6.02 8.24
CA GLY A 220 -29.17 4.70 8.83
C GLY A 220 -30.35 4.05 9.55
N LEU A 221 -31.51 4.72 9.64
CA LEU A 221 -32.69 4.23 10.34
C LEU A 221 -33.42 3.14 9.56
N LYS A 222 -34.01 2.19 10.29
CA LYS A 222 -34.94 1.21 9.73
C LYS A 222 -36.31 1.85 9.45
N ASP A 223 -37.04 1.26 8.50
CA ASP A 223 -38.42 1.64 8.22
C ASP A 223 -39.31 1.46 9.45
N GLY A 224 -40.15 2.46 9.72
CA GLY A 224 -40.99 2.51 10.93
C GLY A 224 -40.29 3.05 12.18
N VAL A 225 -39.12 3.70 12.05
CA VAL A 225 -38.50 4.47 13.15
C VAL A 225 -38.70 5.96 12.92
N GLU A 226 -39.16 6.66 13.95
CA GLU A 226 -39.40 8.10 13.96
C GLU A 226 -38.76 8.74 15.19
N ILE A 227 -38.05 9.85 15.00
CA ILE A 227 -37.38 10.60 16.06
C ILE A 227 -37.89 12.04 16.03
N PHE A 228 -38.15 12.57 17.22
CA PHE A 228 -38.72 13.90 17.45
C PHE A 228 -37.77 14.67 18.35
N ILE A 229 -36.80 15.38 17.76
CA ILE A 229 -35.83 16.20 18.51
C ILE A 229 -36.61 17.25 19.30
N LYS A 230 -36.36 17.37 20.61
CA LYS A 230 -37.03 18.33 21.52
C LYS A 230 -36.17 19.58 21.72
N SER A 231 -34.89 19.39 22.05
CA SER A 231 -33.95 20.49 22.29
C SER A 231 -32.49 20.06 22.13
N VAL A 232 -31.65 21.00 21.70
CA VAL A 232 -30.18 20.89 21.71
C VAL A 232 -29.60 21.98 22.61
N THR A 233 -28.62 21.64 23.44
CA THR A 233 -27.87 22.59 24.28
C THR A 233 -26.39 22.27 24.28
N ILE A 234 -25.54 23.29 24.30
CA ILE A 234 -24.14 23.16 24.72
C ILE A 234 -24.02 23.18 26.24
N LYS A 235 -23.07 22.41 26.78
CA LYS A 235 -22.76 22.26 28.20
C LYS A 235 -21.25 22.35 28.42
N ASP A 236 -20.86 22.54 29.68
CA ASP A 236 -19.46 22.57 30.14
C ASP A 236 -18.57 23.60 29.44
N ILE A 237 -19.11 24.80 29.15
CA ILE A 237 -18.30 25.93 28.68
C ILE A 237 -17.45 26.45 29.85
N PRO A 238 -16.12 26.56 29.72
CA PRO A 238 -15.29 27.21 30.71
C PRO A 238 -15.70 28.68 30.88
N LYS A 239 -15.90 29.10 32.12
CA LYS A 239 -16.23 30.48 32.50
C LYS A 239 -15.11 31.45 32.15
N TYR A 240 -13.87 30.96 32.07
CA TYR A 240 -12.67 31.75 31.86
C TYR A 240 -11.86 31.26 30.64
N CYS A 241 -11.26 32.21 29.91
CA CYS A 241 -10.35 31.92 28.79
C CYS A 241 -9.14 32.87 28.77
N TYR A 242 -7.93 32.36 28.62
CA TYR A 242 -6.75 33.22 28.42
C TYR A 242 -6.75 33.85 27.02
N LEU A 243 -6.54 35.17 26.96
CA LEU A 243 -6.54 35.97 25.73
C LEU A 243 -5.57 35.45 24.65
N GLY A 244 -4.33 35.13 25.03
CA GLY A 244 -3.21 34.81 24.13
C GLY A 244 -2.31 33.68 24.64
N ALA A 245 -2.88 32.72 25.35
CA ALA A 245 -2.24 31.49 25.80
C ALA A 245 -3.28 30.35 25.83
N ASP A 246 -2.82 29.10 25.75
CA ASP A 246 -3.69 27.91 25.71
C ASP A 246 -4.53 27.79 27.00
N ASN A 247 -5.84 27.60 26.87
CA ASN A 247 -6.75 27.51 28.01
C ASN A 247 -6.74 26.10 28.61
N PRO A 248 -6.67 25.95 29.95
CA PRO A 248 -5.87 24.86 30.53
C PRO A 248 -6.47 23.46 30.45
N ALA A 249 -5.59 22.50 30.13
CA ALA A 249 -5.62 21.12 30.62
C ALA A 249 -5.15 21.09 32.11
N THR A 250 -5.22 20.03 32.91
CA THR A 250 -4.93 18.60 32.66
C THR A 250 -5.59 17.74 33.77
N PRO A 251 -5.64 16.39 33.62
CA PRO A 251 -4.63 15.56 34.29
C PRO A 251 -3.55 14.99 33.35
N SER A 252 -2.43 14.57 33.94
CA SER A 252 -1.27 14.03 33.23
C SER A 252 -1.57 12.80 32.38
N GLU A 253 -0.89 12.68 31.23
CA GLU A 253 -0.70 11.38 30.58
C GLU A 253 0.09 10.41 31.49
N GLU A 254 0.00 9.12 31.14
CA GLU A 254 0.67 7.96 31.75
C GLU A 254 0.20 7.47 33.15
N GLY A 255 -0.61 6.41 33.13
CA GLY A 255 -0.11 5.05 33.40
C GLY A 255 0.36 4.67 34.82
N VAL A 256 0.44 5.59 35.78
CA VAL A 256 0.99 5.32 37.12
C VAL A 256 -0.12 5.02 38.13
N SER A 257 -0.11 3.79 38.68
CA SER A 257 -0.96 3.41 39.80
C SER A 257 -0.55 4.12 41.10
N GLY A 258 -1.19 5.24 41.40
CA GLY A 258 -0.98 6.01 42.64
C GLY A 258 -2.20 6.86 43.00
N PRO A 259 -2.24 7.45 44.21
CA PRO A 259 -3.32 8.34 44.60
C PRO A 259 -3.34 9.59 43.73
N VAL A 260 -4.53 9.97 43.25
CA VAL A 260 -4.75 11.19 42.48
C VAL A 260 -4.23 12.40 43.27
N LYS A 261 -3.40 13.23 42.62
CA LYS A 261 -3.08 14.58 43.10
C LYS A 261 -4.13 15.55 42.58
N ASP A 262 -4.43 16.55 43.39
CA ASP A 262 -5.59 17.44 43.23
C ASP A 262 -5.79 17.94 41.79
N GLU A 263 -6.97 17.67 41.24
CA GLU A 263 -7.43 18.28 39.99
C GLU A 263 -7.46 19.80 40.16
N THR A 264 -6.89 20.55 39.22
CA THR A 264 -7.19 21.98 39.11
C THR A 264 -8.61 22.14 38.58
N GLU A 265 -9.55 22.38 39.49
CA GLU A 265 -10.97 22.55 39.18
C GLU A 265 -11.21 23.70 38.20
N ILE A 266 -11.87 23.40 37.08
CA ILE A 266 -12.21 24.39 36.05
C ILE A 266 -13.59 24.97 36.37
N GLU A 267 -13.67 26.28 36.59
CA GLU A 267 -14.97 26.96 36.68
C GLU A 267 -15.72 26.89 35.35
N ILE A 268 -16.90 26.27 35.40
CA ILE A 268 -17.85 26.12 34.29
C ILE A 268 -19.05 27.03 34.58
N ILE A 269 -19.63 27.65 33.54
CA ILE A 269 -20.84 28.47 33.68
C ILE A 269 -22.06 27.60 34.08
N GLU A 270 -22.86 28.06 35.05
CA GLU A 270 -23.97 27.28 35.61
C GLU A 270 -25.03 26.93 34.55
N ASN A 271 -25.23 27.83 33.58
CA ASN A 271 -26.08 27.60 32.42
C ASN A 271 -25.50 28.30 31.20
N SER A 272 -25.41 27.61 30.06
CA SER A 272 -24.90 28.22 28.83
C SER A 272 -25.85 29.23 28.19
N GLY A 273 -27.12 29.28 28.62
CA GLY A 273 -28.21 30.11 28.07
C GLY A 273 -28.65 29.72 26.65
N GLN A 274 -27.73 29.15 25.87
CA GLN A 274 -27.90 28.78 24.48
C GLN A 274 -28.61 27.44 24.36
N VAL A 275 -29.90 27.50 24.02
CA VAL A 275 -30.74 26.35 23.66
C VAL A 275 -31.34 26.55 22.27
N MET A 276 -31.40 25.48 21.48
CA MET A 276 -32.20 25.38 20.26
C MET A 276 -33.37 24.45 20.53
N THR A 277 -34.60 24.97 20.47
CA THR A 277 -35.83 24.20 20.70
C THR A 277 -36.52 23.83 19.39
N TYR A 278 -37.17 22.67 19.38
CA TYR A 278 -37.82 22.07 18.21
C TYR A 278 -39.29 21.72 18.47
N TYR A 279 -39.90 22.33 19.48
CA TYR A 279 -41.31 22.16 19.82
C TYR A 279 -42.24 22.86 18.80
N PRO A 280 -43.39 22.25 18.44
CA PRO A 280 -44.44 22.90 17.66
C PRO A 280 -44.99 24.18 18.33
N ASP A 281 -45.47 25.12 17.51
CA ASP A 281 -46.11 26.37 17.98
C ASP A 281 -47.26 26.07 18.95
N GLY A 282 -47.17 26.64 20.16
CA GLY A 282 -48.19 26.51 21.20
C GLY A 282 -48.00 25.33 22.16
N ILE A 283 -46.99 24.47 21.98
CA ILE A 283 -46.61 23.45 22.97
C ILE A 283 -45.64 24.06 23.99
N ASP A 284 -45.98 23.93 25.27
CA ASP A 284 -45.13 24.33 26.39
C ASP A 284 -44.08 23.23 26.67
N ALA A 285 -42.81 23.60 26.51
CA ALA A 285 -41.64 22.74 26.75
C ALA A 285 -41.48 22.26 28.21
N THR A 286 -42.23 22.81 29.16
CA THR A 286 -42.22 22.44 30.58
C THR A 286 -43.42 21.58 31.02
N SER A 287 -44.39 21.37 30.13
CA SER A 287 -45.57 20.52 30.37
C SER A 287 -45.34 19.08 29.88
N GLU A 288 -46.11 18.14 30.45
CA GLU A 288 -46.13 16.74 29.97
C GLU A 288 -46.76 16.68 28.57
N ILE A 289 -46.05 16.06 27.61
CA ILE A 289 -46.45 16.03 26.19
C ILE A 289 -47.09 14.68 25.86
N PRO A 290 -48.39 14.64 25.51
CA PRO A 290 -49.06 13.40 25.12
C PRO A 290 -48.42 12.71 23.90
N THR A 291 -48.33 11.39 23.92
CA THR A 291 -47.68 10.58 22.86
C THR A 291 -48.23 10.84 21.46
N ASP A 292 -49.52 11.14 21.34
CA ASP A 292 -50.22 11.49 20.09
C ASP A 292 -49.87 12.89 19.56
N SER A 293 -49.15 13.72 20.33
CA SER A 293 -48.62 15.02 19.89
C SER A 293 -47.27 14.94 19.15
N TYR A 294 -46.64 13.76 19.12
CA TYR A 294 -45.43 13.50 18.33
C TYR A 294 -45.82 12.91 16.96
N ASP A 295 -45.90 13.77 15.94
CA ASP A 295 -46.19 13.41 14.54
C ASP A 295 -45.19 14.03 13.54
N SER A 296 -45.35 13.74 12.25
CA SER A 296 -44.42 14.19 11.20
C SER A 296 -44.48 15.69 10.85
N ASN A 297 -45.30 16.48 11.54
CA ASN A 297 -45.28 17.95 11.51
C ASN A 297 -44.36 18.54 12.61
N TRP A 298 -43.82 17.71 13.50
CA TRP A 298 -42.91 18.13 14.56
C TRP A 298 -41.63 18.76 13.96
N PRO A 299 -41.23 20.00 14.33
CA PRO A 299 -40.11 20.69 13.69
C PRO A 299 -38.79 19.91 13.66
N GLY A 300 -38.53 19.13 14.72
CA GLY A 300 -37.38 18.23 14.83
C GLY A 300 -37.61 16.79 14.35
N TYR A 301 -38.56 16.54 13.44
CA TYR A 301 -38.86 15.19 12.93
C TYR A 301 -37.72 14.63 12.07
N VAL A 302 -37.32 13.37 12.33
CA VAL A 302 -36.35 12.61 11.55
C VAL A 302 -36.82 11.16 11.39
N SER A 303 -36.79 10.63 10.17
CA SER A 303 -37.05 9.21 9.86
C SER A 303 -36.34 8.83 8.56
N ASN A 304 -36.31 7.54 8.18
CA ASN A 304 -35.70 7.11 6.91
C ASN A 304 -36.32 7.85 5.68
N GLY A 305 -37.61 8.19 5.75
CA GLY A 305 -38.31 8.97 4.71
C GLY A 305 -38.07 10.49 4.75
N GLN A 306 -37.59 11.03 5.88
CA GLN A 306 -37.17 12.43 6.03
C GLN A 306 -35.89 12.49 6.87
N PRO A 307 -34.73 12.11 6.31
CA PRO A 307 -33.55 11.81 7.12
C PRO A 307 -32.75 13.03 7.57
N ILE A 308 -32.79 14.15 6.84
CA ILE A 308 -31.94 15.32 7.14
C ILE A 308 -32.75 16.44 7.80
N ASN A 309 -32.40 16.79 9.04
CA ASN A 309 -33.00 17.89 9.81
C ASN A 309 -31.91 18.64 10.65
N GLY A 310 -32.24 19.82 11.16
CA GLY A 310 -31.39 20.71 11.95
C GLY A 310 -32.08 22.06 12.17
N PHE A 311 -31.50 22.96 12.96
CA PHE A 311 -32.21 24.17 13.37
C PHE A 311 -32.44 25.11 12.17
N GLY A 312 -33.71 25.32 11.81
CA GLY A 312 -34.08 26.11 10.63
C GLY A 312 -34.14 25.32 9.30
N ALA A 313 -34.09 23.97 9.34
CA ALA A 313 -34.21 23.14 8.14
C ALA A 313 -35.49 23.39 7.32
N ASP A 314 -36.57 23.85 7.99
CA ASP A 314 -37.84 24.28 7.41
C ASP A 314 -37.74 25.50 6.49
N LYS A 315 -36.68 26.32 6.66
CA LYS A 315 -36.44 27.56 5.93
C LYS A 315 -35.41 27.42 4.80
N LEU A 316 -34.81 26.23 4.65
CA LEU A 316 -33.90 25.94 3.53
C LEU A 316 -34.67 25.91 2.21
N ASP A 317 -34.10 26.49 1.16
CA ASP A 317 -34.71 26.49 -0.17
C ASP A 317 -34.90 25.02 -0.64
N PRO A 318 -36.10 24.61 -1.09
CA PRO A 318 -36.37 23.25 -1.55
C PRO A 318 -35.48 22.77 -2.72
N THR A 319 -34.77 23.67 -3.39
CA THR A 319 -33.83 23.37 -4.48
C THR A 319 -32.39 23.08 -4.00
N VAL A 320 -32.09 23.21 -2.71
CA VAL A 320 -30.78 22.86 -2.13
C VAL A 320 -30.52 21.36 -2.26
N THR A 321 -29.59 20.99 -3.13
CA THR A 321 -29.21 19.60 -3.41
C THR A 321 -28.55 18.89 -2.22
N ASN A 322 -27.86 19.62 -1.35
CA ASN A 322 -27.20 19.08 -0.16
C ASN A 322 -27.69 19.79 1.12
N LYS A 323 -28.80 19.32 1.69
CA LYS A 323 -29.41 19.94 2.88
C LYS A 323 -28.49 19.89 4.10
N LEU A 324 -27.69 18.83 4.26
CA LEU A 324 -26.83 18.64 5.43
C LEU A 324 -25.69 19.67 5.48
N GLU A 325 -25.10 19.96 4.32
CA GLU A 325 -24.08 21.00 4.17
C GLU A 325 -24.63 22.41 4.45
N ALA A 326 -25.86 22.71 4.00
CA ALA A 326 -26.54 23.97 4.32
C ALA A 326 -26.84 24.13 5.83
N LEU A 327 -27.05 23.03 6.56
CA LEU A 327 -27.19 23.04 8.02
C LEU A 327 -25.84 23.27 8.76
N HIS A 328 -24.72 23.25 8.04
CA HIS A 328 -23.38 23.50 8.58
C HIS A 328 -22.75 24.81 8.06
N SER A 329 -23.58 25.82 7.77
CA SER A 329 -23.20 27.13 7.20
C SER A 329 -22.66 28.18 8.23
N GLU A 330 -22.23 29.36 7.79
CA GLU A 330 -21.79 30.46 8.67
C GLU A 330 -22.92 31.03 9.50
N THR A 331 -24.08 31.30 8.90
CA THR A 331 -25.21 31.92 9.63
C THR A 331 -26.13 30.90 10.27
N THR A 332 -26.06 29.60 9.94
CA THR A 332 -26.81 28.58 10.67
C THR A 332 -26.57 28.77 12.15
N ASN A 333 -27.64 28.89 12.93
CA ASN A 333 -27.54 29.19 14.35
C ASN A 333 -26.59 28.19 15.01
N ALA A 334 -25.68 28.72 15.82
CA ALA A 334 -24.59 27.98 16.41
C ALA A 334 -24.59 28.14 17.93
N PHE A 335 -23.93 27.20 18.60
CA PHE A 335 -23.53 27.35 19.98
C PHE A 335 -22.09 27.88 20.00
N TYR A 336 -21.84 28.96 20.73
CA TYR A 336 -20.51 29.50 20.96
C TYR A 336 -19.98 29.09 22.34
N PHE A 337 -18.66 28.94 22.43
CA PHE A 337 -17.96 28.52 23.65
C PHE A 337 -16.51 29.00 23.65
N TYR A 338 -15.90 29.15 24.83
CA TYR A 338 -14.46 29.32 25.01
C TYR A 338 -13.68 28.01 24.93
N GLU A 339 -12.40 28.12 24.62
CA GLU A 339 -11.47 27.00 24.50
C GLU A 339 -11.42 26.08 25.72
N ASN A 340 -11.43 24.77 25.46
CA ASN A 340 -11.41 23.73 26.49
C ASN A 340 -10.55 22.54 26.02
N LEU A 341 -9.35 22.37 26.57
CA LEU A 341 -8.35 21.40 26.10
C LEU A 341 -8.26 20.22 27.09
N GLN A 342 -9.11 19.20 26.94
CA GLN A 342 -9.14 18.03 27.84
C GLN A 342 -8.18 16.90 27.42
N GLY A 343 -7.33 17.13 26.41
CA GLY A 343 -6.40 16.12 25.89
C GLY A 343 -7.09 15.01 25.09
N LYS A 344 -6.37 13.91 24.85
CA LYS A 344 -6.91 12.72 24.16
C LYS A 344 -7.36 11.63 25.12
N GLY A 345 -8.15 10.71 24.62
CA GLY A 345 -8.49 9.43 25.22
C GLY A 345 -7.70 8.27 24.62
N ILE A 346 -8.02 7.06 25.07
CA ILE A 346 -7.38 5.80 24.68
C ILE A 346 -8.46 4.83 24.23
N GLU A 347 -8.30 4.24 23.03
CA GLU A 347 -9.19 3.23 22.48
C GLU A 347 -9.34 2.04 23.46
N GLY A 348 -10.55 1.50 23.61
CA GLY A 348 -10.79 0.36 24.51
C GLY A 348 -10.89 0.72 26.00
N THR A 349 -11.05 2.01 26.35
CA THR A 349 -11.10 2.50 27.74
C THR A 349 -12.31 3.41 28.02
N PRO A 350 -12.60 3.80 29.27
CA PRO A 350 -13.61 4.81 29.58
C PRO A 350 -13.39 6.21 28.99
N THR A 351 -12.30 6.43 28.24
CA THR A 351 -12.03 7.67 27.47
C THR A 351 -12.19 7.50 25.96
N ASP A 352 -12.78 6.39 25.53
CA ASP A 352 -13.22 6.13 24.16
C ASP A 352 -14.68 6.61 24.00
N LYS A 353 -14.96 7.47 23.02
CA LYS A 353 -16.29 8.08 22.82
C LYS A 353 -17.34 7.12 22.24
N HIS A 354 -16.93 5.97 21.71
CA HIS A 354 -17.87 5.01 21.14
C HIS A 354 -18.75 4.40 22.25
N GLN A 355 -20.04 4.17 22.00
CA GLN A 355 -20.90 3.45 22.96
C GLN A 355 -20.44 2.00 23.19
N GLN A 356 -19.76 1.43 22.19
CA GLN A 356 -19.30 0.04 22.16
C GLN A 356 -17.78 0.01 21.98
N VAL A 357 -17.09 0.04 23.11
CA VAL A 357 -15.66 0.29 23.25
C VAL A 357 -14.83 -0.98 23.06
N CYS A 358 -15.39 -2.17 23.33
CA CYS A 358 -14.73 -3.45 23.05
C CYS A 358 -15.55 -4.35 22.11
N GLU A 359 -14.85 -5.29 21.45
CA GLU A 359 -15.43 -6.17 20.43
C GLU A 359 -16.52 -7.10 20.98
N GLN A 360 -16.44 -7.48 22.26
CA GLN A 360 -17.49 -8.27 22.93
C GLN A 360 -18.80 -7.46 23.00
N ASP A 361 -18.73 -6.20 23.43
CA ASP A 361 -19.92 -5.35 23.58
C ASP A 361 -20.56 -5.03 22.22
N ARG A 362 -19.73 -4.84 21.18
CA ARG A 362 -20.17 -4.71 19.77
C ARG A 362 -20.90 -5.97 19.30
N THR A 363 -20.34 -7.15 19.58
CA THR A 363 -20.91 -8.46 19.20
C THR A 363 -22.24 -8.73 19.93
N ASP A 364 -22.30 -8.43 21.23
CA ASP A 364 -23.48 -8.65 22.07
C ASP A 364 -24.56 -7.56 21.90
N GLY A 365 -24.25 -6.45 21.21
CA GLY A 365 -25.17 -5.34 20.99
C GLY A 365 -25.43 -4.48 22.23
N VAL A 366 -24.48 -4.42 23.16
CA VAL A 366 -24.60 -3.72 24.46
C VAL A 366 -23.69 -2.49 24.52
N VAL A 367 -24.01 -1.57 25.44
CA VAL A 367 -23.17 -0.39 25.75
C VAL A 367 -22.09 -0.80 26.75
N SER A 368 -20.82 -0.45 26.50
CA SER A 368 -19.68 -0.85 27.35
C SER A 368 -19.69 -0.22 28.74
N TYR A 369 -20.15 1.03 28.85
CA TYR A 369 -20.19 1.80 30.10
C TYR A 369 -21.61 2.33 30.40
N PRO A 370 -22.60 1.44 30.62
CA PRO A 370 -24.01 1.84 30.75
C PRO A 370 -24.26 2.69 32.01
N SER A 371 -23.41 2.57 33.02
CA SER A 371 -23.41 3.40 34.23
C SER A 371 -22.67 4.74 34.08
N GLY A 372 -22.14 5.06 32.89
CA GLY A 372 -21.50 6.35 32.57
C GLY A 372 -22.44 7.56 32.58
N ILE A 373 -23.73 7.34 32.86
CA ILE A 373 -24.74 8.38 33.11
C ILE A 373 -24.79 8.87 34.57
N ASP A 374 -24.09 8.19 35.49
CA ASP A 374 -24.02 8.56 36.91
C ASP A 374 -22.80 9.47 37.17
N PRO A 375 -22.97 10.69 37.72
CA PRO A 375 -21.86 11.60 38.04
C PRO A 375 -20.80 11.09 39.02
N THR A 376 -21.04 9.95 39.68
CA THR A 376 -20.08 9.27 40.56
C THR A 376 -19.30 8.15 39.86
N ASN A 377 -19.60 7.86 38.59
CA ASN A 377 -18.93 6.82 37.81
C ASN A 377 -17.61 7.33 37.20
N ILE A 378 -16.61 6.44 37.09
CA ILE A 378 -15.34 6.75 36.40
C ILE A 378 -15.53 7.06 34.91
N ALA A 379 -16.55 6.49 34.26
CA ALA A 379 -16.90 6.74 32.87
C ALA A 379 -17.85 7.96 32.68
N TRP A 380 -18.09 8.77 33.72
CA TRP A 380 -18.90 9.99 33.59
C TRP A 380 -18.24 10.97 32.62
N LYS A 381 -18.98 11.37 31.58
CA LYS A 381 -18.50 12.22 30.47
C LYS A 381 -17.20 11.69 29.84
N ASP A 382 -17.16 10.39 29.56
CA ASP A 382 -16.01 9.70 28.95
C ASP A 382 -14.71 9.92 29.76
N ALA A 383 -14.84 9.96 31.09
CA ALA A 383 -13.83 10.34 32.08
C ALA A 383 -13.20 11.74 31.90
N LYS A 384 -13.77 12.59 31.02
CA LYS A 384 -13.37 13.99 30.80
C LYS A 384 -14.36 14.94 31.49
N LYS A 385 -14.33 14.91 32.83
CA LYS A 385 -15.23 15.60 33.79
C LYS A 385 -15.67 17.03 33.44
N TYR A 386 -14.78 17.82 32.83
CA TYR A 386 -14.97 19.25 32.50
C TYR A 386 -15.08 19.55 31.00
N GLY A 387 -15.14 18.53 30.12
CA GLY A 387 -15.11 18.74 28.67
C GLY A 387 -16.41 19.30 28.09
N SER A 388 -16.31 20.38 27.30
CA SER A 388 -17.43 20.99 26.58
C SER A 388 -18.18 19.95 25.75
N TYR A 389 -19.51 19.86 25.86
CA TYR A 389 -20.28 18.84 25.16
C TYR A 389 -21.63 19.34 24.64
N ILE A 390 -22.16 18.65 23.62
CA ILE A 390 -23.52 18.85 23.11
C ILE A 390 -24.44 17.82 23.73
N GLU A 391 -25.58 18.26 24.30
CA GLU A 391 -26.69 17.42 24.73
C GLU A 391 -27.88 17.60 23.77
N VAL A 392 -28.41 16.49 23.24
CA VAL A 392 -29.60 16.43 22.39
C VAL A 392 -30.67 15.62 23.12
N LYS A 393 -31.84 16.22 23.36
CA LYS A 393 -33.01 15.52 23.90
C LYS A 393 -34.02 15.28 22.80
N ALA A 394 -34.59 14.08 22.75
CA ALA A 394 -35.58 13.68 21.78
C ALA A 394 -36.63 12.75 22.40
N TYR A 395 -37.75 12.58 21.70
CA TYR A 395 -38.60 11.41 21.84
C TYR A 395 -38.35 10.49 20.62
N TYR A 396 -38.50 9.18 20.74
CA TYR A 396 -38.45 8.26 19.61
C TYR A 396 -39.60 7.27 19.66
N LYS A 397 -40.01 6.79 18.47
CA LYS A 397 -41.01 5.74 18.26
C LYS A 397 -40.42 4.67 17.36
N SER A 398 -40.59 3.41 17.73
CA SER A 398 -40.17 2.25 16.95
C SER A 398 -41.36 1.36 16.60
N GLY A 399 -41.51 1.04 15.31
CA GLY A 399 -42.47 0.05 14.81
C GLY A 399 -42.15 -1.40 15.20
N ASN A 400 -41.10 -1.63 16.01
CA ASN A 400 -40.71 -2.92 16.56
C ASN A 400 -41.18 -3.02 18.03
N GLU A 401 -42.09 -3.97 18.31
CA GLU A 401 -42.67 -4.25 19.63
C GLU A 401 -41.64 -4.47 20.76
N LYS A 402 -40.37 -4.76 20.44
CA LYS A 402 -39.30 -4.97 21.42
C LYS A 402 -38.60 -3.69 21.91
N GLU A 403 -38.50 -2.66 21.07
CA GLU A 403 -37.77 -1.43 21.40
C GLU A 403 -38.70 -0.39 22.04
N GLY A 404 -39.94 -0.29 21.51
CA GLY A 404 -40.97 0.59 22.05
C GLY A 404 -40.84 2.06 21.62
N GLU A 405 -41.25 2.96 22.53
CA GLU A 405 -41.21 4.41 22.37
C GLU A 405 -40.85 5.08 23.70
N GLY A 406 -40.25 6.27 23.66
CA GLY A 406 -39.86 6.98 24.88
C GLY A 406 -38.95 8.19 24.67
N GLU A 407 -38.59 8.85 25.77
CA GLU A 407 -37.56 9.90 25.75
C GLU A 407 -36.15 9.32 25.69
N ILE A 408 -35.27 9.99 24.95
CA ILE A 408 -33.85 9.65 24.82
C ILE A 408 -33.00 10.92 24.87
N THR A 409 -31.81 10.83 25.47
CA THR A 409 -30.84 11.93 25.56
C THR A 409 -29.49 11.45 25.07
N TYR A 410 -29.01 12.06 23.99
CA TYR A 410 -27.69 11.81 23.41
C TYR A 410 -26.71 12.88 23.89
N ARG A 411 -25.45 12.51 24.10
CA ARG A 411 -24.36 13.42 24.43
C ARG A 411 -23.18 13.21 23.49
N PHE A 412 -22.40 14.27 23.27
CA PHE A 412 -21.14 14.20 22.53
C PHE A 412 -20.12 15.21 23.04
N MET A 413 -18.98 14.71 23.49
CA MET A 413 -17.87 15.52 23.98
C MET A 413 -17.10 16.15 22.80
N LEU A 414 -16.96 17.47 22.80
CA LEU A 414 -16.38 18.23 21.68
C LEU A 414 -14.86 18.03 21.56
N GLY A 415 -14.39 18.04 20.32
CA GLY A 415 -12.98 17.91 19.95
C GLY A 415 -12.88 17.73 18.44
N LYS A 416 -11.68 17.41 17.94
CA LYS A 416 -11.36 17.36 16.51
C LYS A 416 -11.69 16.04 15.82
N ASP A 417 -12.02 15.00 16.60
CA ASP A 417 -12.52 13.73 16.08
C ASP A 417 -13.65 13.14 16.96
N ALA A 418 -14.31 12.13 16.41
CA ALA A 418 -15.47 11.46 16.99
C ALA A 418 -15.13 10.31 17.96
N ALA A 419 -13.84 9.99 18.16
CA ALA A 419 -13.41 8.76 18.84
C ALA A 419 -12.61 9.03 20.12
N LEU A 420 -11.61 9.91 20.08
CA LEU A 420 -10.56 10.03 21.10
C LEU A 420 -10.13 11.48 21.40
N ASP A 421 -10.36 12.47 20.55
CA ASP A 421 -9.90 13.84 20.82
C ASP A 421 -10.93 14.69 21.58
N TYR A 422 -10.53 15.29 22.70
CA TYR A 422 -11.38 16.16 23.54
C TYR A 422 -10.84 17.60 23.60
N ASN A 423 -10.15 18.06 22.55
CA ASN A 423 -9.55 19.38 22.47
C ASN A 423 -10.45 20.34 21.67
N ALA A 424 -11.30 21.05 22.38
CA ALA A 424 -12.19 22.07 21.85
C ALA A 424 -11.44 23.42 21.74
N GLU A 425 -10.46 23.50 20.84
CA GLU A 425 -9.64 24.69 20.53
C GLU A 425 -10.47 25.91 20.12
N ARG A 426 -9.95 27.13 20.38
CA ARG A 426 -10.56 28.41 19.97
C ARG A 426 -10.57 28.65 18.47
N ASN A 427 -11.36 29.62 18.03
CA ASN A 427 -11.40 30.13 16.65
C ASN A 427 -11.64 29.04 15.58
N HIS A 428 -12.41 28.02 15.92
CA HIS A 428 -12.82 26.92 15.05
C HIS A 428 -14.34 26.92 14.83
N HIS A 429 -14.78 26.34 13.71
CA HIS A 429 -16.17 25.97 13.45
C HIS A 429 -16.26 24.45 13.43
N TYR A 430 -16.83 23.88 14.48
CA TYR A 430 -17.12 22.45 14.57
C TYR A 430 -18.47 22.17 13.88
N LYS A 431 -18.51 21.20 12.98
CA LYS A 431 -19.72 20.80 12.25
C LYS A 431 -20.11 19.41 12.71
N LEU A 432 -21.10 19.32 13.60
CA LEU A 432 -21.46 18.08 14.29
C LEU A 432 -22.77 17.49 13.74
N THR A 433 -22.70 16.34 13.07
CA THR A 433 -23.88 15.60 12.62
C THR A 433 -24.12 14.39 13.52
N LEU A 434 -25.29 14.31 14.16
CA LEU A 434 -25.76 13.09 14.81
C LEU A 434 -26.38 12.16 13.77
N LYS A 435 -25.78 10.99 13.57
CA LYS A 435 -26.26 9.95 12.66
C LYS A 435 -27.02 8.87 13.43
N PHE A 436 -28.29 8.70 13.10
CA PHE A 436 -29.14 7.67 13.70
C PHE A 436 -29.08 6.38 12.90
N LYS A 437 -28.91 5.25 13.59
CA LYS A 437 -28.81 3.92 12.98
C LYS A 437 -29.88 2.99 13.55
N GLY A 438 -30.17 1.91 12.82
CA GLY A 438 -30.93 0.77 13.34
C GLY A 438 -32.31 1.15 13.86
N TRP A 439 -32.51 1.03 15.18
CA TRP A 439 -33.76 1.35 15.89
C TRP A 439 -33.65 2.64 16.75
N ALA A 440 -32.79 3.59 16.36
CA ALA A 440 -32.51 4.88 17.04
C ALA A 440 -31.77 4.82 18.40
N ASN A 441 -31.55 3.62 18.94
CA ASN A 441 -30.66 3.38 20.09
C ASN A 441 -29.18 3.36 19.67
N ASP A 442 -28.86 2.67 18.56
CA ASP A 442 -27.56 2.77 17.87
C ASP A 442 -27.43 4.16 17.22
N VAL A 443 -26.42 4.92 17.63
CA VAL A 443 -26.11 6.25 17.07
C VAL A 443 -24.61 6.48 16.96
N ASP A 444 -24.24 7.33 16.02
CA ASP A 444 -22.87 7.64 15.64
C ASP A 444 -22.74 9.15 15.42
N TRP A 445 -21.63 9.73 15.82
CA TRP A 445 -21.41 11.17 15.73
C TRP A 445 -20.34 11.46 14.69
N HIS A 446 -20.71 12.22 13.66
CA HIS A 446 -19.77 12.63 12.62
C HIS A 446 -19.36 14.10 12.84
N ILE A 447 -18.07 14.38 12.73
CA ILE A 447 -17.54 15.75 12.66
C ILE A 447 -16.89 15.97 11.29
N ASP A 448 -17.37 16.96 10.54
CA ASP A 448 -16.58 17.56 9.45
C ASP A 448 -15.57 18.53 10.08
N TYR A 449 -14.39 18.00 10.41
CA TYR A 449 -13.26 18.77 10.93
C TYR A 449 -12.15 18.89 9.88
N ARG A 450 -11.77 20.14 9.58
CA ARG A 450 -10.56 20.44 8.79
C ARG A 450 -9.30 20.24 9.62
N LYS A 451 -8.71 19.05 9.52
CA LYS A 451 -7.28 18.89 9.82
C LYS A 451 -6.46 19.77 8.85
N GLU A 452 -5.38 20.39 9.33
CA GLU A 452 -4.37 20.96 8.44
C GLU A 452 -3.87 19.86 7.47
N PRO A 453 -3.78 20.13 6.14
CA PRO A 453 -3.31 19.16 5.17
C PRO A 453 -1.79 19.03 5.27
N GLU A 454 -1.34 18.17 6.19
CA GLU A 454 0.09 17.92 6.45
C GLU A 454 0.81 17.27 5.25
N THR A 455 0.08 16.71 4.27
CA THR A 455 0.66 16.02 3.09
C THR A 455 0.02 16.50 1.78
N LYS A 456 0.82 17.02 0.83
CA LYS A 456 0.34 17.50 -0.48
C LYS A 456 0.20 16.41 -1.54
N LEU A 457 1.12 15.44 -1.56
CA LEU A 457 1.11 14.28 -2.46
C LEU A 457 1.16 13.01 -1.61
N ARG A 458 0.04 12.29 -1.59
CA ARG A 458 -0.20 11.12 -0.75
C ARG A 458 -0.06 9.85 -1.61
N PHE A 459 0.71 8.88 -1.14
CA PHE A 459 0.93 7.58 -1.78
C PHE A 459 1.32 6.50 -0.75
N PRO A 460 1.16 5.20 -1.05
CA PRO A 460 1.48 4.12 -0.11
C PRO A 460 2.99 3.93 0.05
N HIS A 461 3.45 3.70 1.28
CA HIS A 461 4.85 3.41 1.58
C HIS A 461 4.94 2.30 2.66
N PRO A 462 5.42 1.08 2.33
CA PRO A 462 5.70 0.58 0.99
C PRO A 462 4.44 0.40 0.12
N PHE A 463 4.62 0.54 -1.19
CA PHE A 463 3.70 -0.02 -2.18
C PHE A 463 4.11 -1.47 -2.50
N TYR A 464 3.15 -2.39 -2.65
CA TYR A 464 3.42 -3.80 -2.91
C TYR A 464 3.12 -4.19 -4.36
N ILE A 465 3.92 -5.09 -4.93
CA ILE A 465 3.66 -5.69 -6.25
C ILE A 465 3.91 -7.21 -6.25
N SER A 466 3.12 -7.90 -7.06
CA SER A 466 3.16 -9.35 -7.33
C SER A 466 4.56 -9.96 -7.43
N TYR A 467 4.76 -11.13 -6.82
CA TYR A 467 5.96 -11.95 -7.03
C TYR A 467 6.02 -12.58 -8.43
N LEU A 468 4.89 -12.63 -9.13
CA LEU A 468 4.73 -13.18 -10.48
C LEU A 468 5.16 -12.18 -11.56
N TYR A 469 5.73 -12.71 -12.64
CA TYR A 469 6.14 -12.00 -13.86
C TYR A 469 4.96 -11.49 -14.70
N GLY A 470 5.18 -10.42 -15.46
CA GLY A 470 4.17 -9.87 -16.38
C GLY A 470 2.84 -9.50 -15.74
N GLN A 471 2.85 -9.17 -14.44
CA GLN A 471 1.67 -8.69 -13.71
C GLN A 471 1.80 -7.18 -13.50
N THR A 472 0.69 -6.48 -13.65
CA THR A 472 0.58 -5.04 -13.36
C THR A 472 0.21 -4.82 -11.89
N ALA A 473 0.59 -3.66 -11.37
CA ALA A 473 0.00 -3.04 -10.19
C ALA A 473 -0.12 -1.54 -10.46
N MET A 474 -1.14 -0.90 -9.86
CA MET A 474 -1.43 0.51 -10.10
C MET A 474 -0.99 1.32 -8.88
N ILE A 475 0.07 2.13 -8.99
CA ILE A 475 0.46 3.06 -7.91
C ILE A 475 -0.65 4.11 -7.77
N PRO A 476 -1.32 4.22 -6.61
CA PRO A 476 -2.24 5.31 -6.35
C PRO A 476 -1.44 6.54 -5.89
N LEU A 477 -1.80 7.68 -6.47
CA LEU A 477 -1.35 9.02 -6.14
C LEU A 477 -2.61 9.82 -5.80
N GLU A 478 -2.57 10.55 -4.70
CA GLU A 478 -3.68 11.38 -4.25
C GLU A 478 -3.16 12.78 -3.92
N PHE A 479 -3.80 13.80 -4.50
CA PHE A 479 -3.43 15.20 -4.29
C PHE A 479 -4.61 16.13 -4.51
N ASP A 480 -4.47 17.34 -3.99
CA ASP A 480 -5.54 18.33 -3.84
C ASP A 480 -5.40 19.39 -4.95
N ALA A 481 -6.42 19.53 -5.83
CA ALA A 481 -6.45 20.58 -6.86
C ALA A 481 -7.88 20.87 -7.42
N PRO A 482 -8.25 22.15 -7.63
CA PRO A 482 -9.55 22.53 -8.19
C PRO A 482 -9.88 21.88 -9.54
N LYS A 483 -11.17 21.68 -9.84
CA LYS A 483 -11.66 20.93 -11.02
C LYS A 483 -11.23 21.53 -12.36
N ASP A 484 -11.01 22.83 -12.39
CA ASP A 484 -10.55 23.62 -13.53
C ASP A 484 -9.02 23.59 -13.69
N VAL A 485 -8.26 23.27 -12.64
CA VAL A 485 -6.83 22.95 -12.70
C VAL A 485 -6.67 21.50 -13.12
N LYS A 486 -6.15 21.26 -14.32
CA LYS A 486 -5.92 19.89 -14.83
C LYS A 486 -4.48 19.46 -14.65
N ILE A 487 -4.27 18.15 -14.75
CA ILE A 487 -2.94 17.54 -14.80
C ILE A 487 -2.33 17.80 -16.18
N LYS A 488 -1.21 18.52 -16.22
CA LYS A 488 -0.46 18.86 -17.44
C LYS A 488 0.42 17.68 -17.89
N ASN A 489 1.06 16.99 -16.96
CA ASN A 489 1.68 15.68 -17.17
C ASN A 489 1.98 14.99 -15.83
N ILE A 490 2.28 13.69 -15.90
CA ILE A 490 2.94 12.94 -14.82
C ILE A 490 4.20 12.30 -15.39
N THR A 491 5.33 12.56 -14.75
CA THR A 491 6.60 11.89 -15.03
C THR A 491 6.86 10.84 -13.96
N ALA A 492 7.15 9.60 -14.36
CA ALA A 492 7.58 8.53 -13.48
C ALA A 492 8.97 8.02 -13.91
N ARG A 493 9.84 7.75 -12.93
CA ARG A 493 11.23 7.33 -13.15
C ARG A 493 11.69 6.32 -12.09
N ILE A 494 12.22 5.19 -12.55
CA ILE A 494 12.91 4.23 -11.68
C ILE A 494 14.27 4.82 -11.28
N ILE A 495 14.47 4.99 -9.97
CA ILE A 495 15.72 5.46 -9.37
C ILE A 495 16.62 4.25 -9.05
N THR A 496 16.07 3.24 -8.39
CA THR A 496 16.71 1.93 -8.16
C THR A 496 15.72 0.80 -8.43
N ASN A 497 16.23 -0.39 -8.78
CA ASN A 497 15.43 -1.57 -9.09
C ASN A 497 16.32 -2.79 -8.90
N ASN A 498 16.23 -3.43 -7.73
CA ASN A 498 17.18 -4.45 -7.31
C ASN A 498 16.72 -5.86 -7.72
N TRP A 499 17.65 -6.64 -8.27
CA TRP A 499 17.43 -8.05 -8.62
C TRP A 499 17.62 -8.97 -7.40
N SER A 500 18.39 -8.50 -6.41
CA SER A 500 18.81 -9.16 -5.16
C SER A 500 17.71 -9.09 -4.08
N PRO A 501 17.79 -9.91 -3.00
CA PRO A 501 16.91 -9.75 -1.86
C PRO A 501 17.22 -8.43 -1.11
N LEU A 502 16.21 -7.87 -0.44
CA LEU A 502 16.33 -6.68 0.40
C LEU A 502 16.87 -7.00 1.82
N ASP A 503 16.47 -8.16 2.34
CA ASP A 503 16.39 -8.45 3.77
C ASP A 503 17.12 -9.76 4.19
N CYS A 504 17.92 -10.33 3.28
CA CYS A 504 18.69 -11.55 3.55
C CYS A 504 19.92 -11.28 4.44
N LYS A 505 19.99 -11.97 5.59
CA LYS A 505 21.07 -11.82 6.59
C LYS A 505 22.34 -12.61 6.26
N ASP A 506 22.21 -13.80 5.67
CA ASP A 506 23.31 -14.72 5.32
C ASP A 506 23.84 -14.44 3.87
N GLY A 507 23.95 -13.16 3.49
CA GLY A 507 24.43 -12.72 2.16
C GLY A 507 25.95 -12.84 1.98
N PHE A 508 26.39 -13.07 0.74
CA PHE A 508 27.81 -12.98 0.35
C PHE A 508 28.16 -11.51 0.04
N ASP A 509 28.61 -10.80 1.07
CA ASP A 509 29.11 -9.41 0.99
C ASP A 509 30.52 -9.37 0.40
N GLY A 510 30.63 -9.83 -0.85
CA GLY A 510 31.87 -10.04 -1.59
C GLY A 510 32.83 -8.85 -1.61
N GLY A 511 33.82 -8.89 -0.72
CA GLY A 511 35.07 -8.18 -0.93
C GLY A 511 35.77 -8.61 -2.23
N THR A 512 36.92 -8.01 -2.54
CA THR A 512 37.67 -8.28 -3.78
C THR A 512 38.28 -9.69 -3.89
N ALA A 513 37.95 -10.60 -2.97
CA ALA A 513 38.41 -11.98 -2.94
C ALA A 513 37.26 -12.97 -3.19
N GLN A 514 37.55 -14.00 -3.98
CA GLN A 514 36.66 -15.11 -4.33
C GLN A 514 36.09 -15.80 -3.07
N PRO A 515 34.86 -16.35 -3.11
CA PRO A 515 34.51 -17.50 -2.28
C PRO A 515 35.30 -18.72 -2.79
N SER A 516 36.55 -18.87 -2.33
CA SER A 516 37.44 -19.96 -2.74
C SER A 516 36.92 -21.35 -2.33
N ASN A 517 37.57 -22.42 -2.77
CA ASN A 517 37.20 -23.80 -2.40
C ASN A 517 37.24 -24.11 -0.88
N TRP A 518 37.84 -23.24 -0.06
CA TRP A 518 37.71 -23.30 1.41
C TRP A 518 36.29 -22.98 1.91
N TRP A 519 35.45 -22.35 1.11
CA TRP A 519 34.05 -22.04 1.43
C TRP A 519 33.08 -23.23 1.28
N ASN A 520 33.55 -24.46 1.02
CA ASN A 520 32.72 -25.67 1.01
C ASN A 520 31.98 -25.94 2.35
N GLY A 521 32.36 -25.28 3.45
CA GLY A 521 31.65 -25.31 4.73
C GLY A 521 30.58 -24.22 4.93
N ALA A 522 30.43 -23.27 3.99
CA ALA A 522 29.58 -22.09 4.16
C ALA A 522 28.18 -22.25 3.53
N TYR A 523 27.24 -21.41 3.99
CA TYR A 523 25.82 -21.46 3.62
C TYR A 523 25.28 -20.23 2.85
N ALA A 524 26.13 -19.24 2.55
CA ALA A 524 25.73 -18.05 1.81
C ALA A 524 25.07 -18.41 0.47
N ARG A 525 23.99 -17.72 0.10
CA ARG A 525 23.23 -18.02 -1.14
C ARG A 525 23.36 -16.98 -2.24
N TYR A 526 23.35 -15.69 -1.87
CA TYR A 526 23.18 -14.58 -2.81
C TYR A 526 24.31 -13.56 -2.67
N VAL A 527 24.73 -12.93 -3.77
CA VAL A 527 25.68 -11.79 -3.73
C VAL A 527 24.95 -10.57 -3.16
N SER A 528 25.52 -9.88 -2.17
CA SER A 528 24.91 -8.72 -1.50
C SER A 528 25.70 -7.41 -1.67
N THR A 529 26.70 -7.36 -2.56
CA THR A 529 27.64 -6.23 -2.66
C THR A 529 26.99 -4.96 -3.18
N SER A 530 26.94 -3.94 -2.32
CA SER A 530 26.28 -2.65 -2.57
C SER A 530 26.80 -1.86 -3.77
N ASN A 531 28.04 -2.09 -4.22
CA ASN A 531 28.74 -1.21 -5.15
C ASN A 531 29.12 -1.83 -6.51
N VAL A 532 28.94 -3.14 -6.75
CA VAL A 532 29.38 -3.82 -7.99
C VAL A 532 28.22 -4.30 -8.85
N VAL A 533 27.22 -4.94 -8.24
CA VAL A 533 26.05 -5.55 -8.92
C VAL A 533 24.72 -4.88 -8.56
N ASN A 534 24.71 -4.06 -7.51
CA ASN A 534 23.56 -3.25 -7.11
C ASN A 534 23.63 -1.87 -7.80
N ASN A 535 22.50 -1.14 -7.84
CA ASN A 535 22.33 0.06 -8.67
C ASN A 535 22.54 -0.17 -10.19
N LYS A 536 22.17 -1.34 -10.69
CA LYS A 536 22.07 -1.68 -12.13
C LYS A 536 20.60 -1.97 -12.49
N PRO A 537 19.72 -0.94 -12.60
CA PRO A 537 18.26 -1.12 -12.58
C PRO A 537 17.69 -1.93 -13.75
N TRP A 538 18.45 -2.08 -14.84
CA TRP A 538 18.10 -2.93 -15.98
C TRP A 538 18.09 -4.44 -15.68
N ASN A 539 18.67 -4.89 -14.57
CA ASN A 539 18.57 -6.29 -14.11
C ASN A 539 17.40 -6.51 -13.13
N GLY A 540 16.80 -5.43 -12.61
CA GLY A 540 15.72 -5.48 -11.63
C GLY A 540 14.36 -5.89 -12.22
N PHE A 541 13.39 -6.08 -11.33
CA PHE A 541 12.10 -6.69 -11.62
C PHE A 541 11.07 -5.74 -12.25
N LEU A 542 11.16 -4.44 -11.94
CA LEU A 542 10.13 -3.46 -12.27
C LEU A 542 10.32 -2.82 -13.66
N SER A 543 9.22 -2.49 -14.33
CA SER A 543 9.15 -1.53 -15.45
C SER A 543 7.93 -0.61 -15.29
N LEU A 544 7.99 0.60 -15.87
CA LEU A 544 6.89 1.58 -15.81
C LEU A 544 5.87 1.43 -16.96
N ARG A 545 5.96 0.32 -17.70
CA ARG A 545 5.14 -0.05 -18.85
C ARG A 545 5.15 -1.57 -19.01
N LYS A 546 4.14 -2.11 -19.69
CA LYS A 546 4.08 -3.51 -20.12
C LYS A 546 5.30 -3.82 -21.00
N SER A 547 6.04 -4.88 -20.67
CA SER A 547 7.17 -5.34 -21.49
C SER A 547 6.63 -6.09 -22.72
N VAL A 548 7.17 -5.78 -23.91
CA VAL A 548 6.80 -6.39 -25.20
C VAL A 548 6.91 -7.93 -25.16
N ASN A 549 7.84 -8.45 -24.37
CA ASN A 549 7.98 -9.86 -24.11
C ASN A 549 7.86 -10.14 -22.60
N LEU A 550 7.00 -11.08 -22.23
CA LEU A 550 6.72 -11.47 -20.84
C LEU A 550 7.23 -12.89 -20.49
N VAL A 551 7.61 -13.71 -21.48
CA VAL A 551 7.94 -15.14 -21.28
C VAL A 551 9.45 -15.36 -21.15
N ALA A 552 10.23 -14.86 -22.11
CA ALA A 552 11.68 -14.95 -22.14
C ALA A 552 12.21 -13.94 -23.16
N LEU A 553 13.03 -12.96 -22.75
CA LEU A 553 13.58 -12.01 -23.71
C LEU A 553 14.58 -12.71 -24.67
N PRO A 554 14.77 -12.20 -25.90
CA PRO A 554 15.83 -12.68 -26.79
C PRO A 554 17.22 -12.61 -26.15
N GLU A 555 18.01 -13.66 -26.35
CA GLU A 555 19.41 -13.68 -25.92
C GLU A 555 20.25 -12.59 -26.63
N PRO A 556 21.19 -11.92 -25.93
CA PRO A 556 21.95 -10.79 -26.51
C PRO A 556 22.82 -11.21 -27.71
N GLU A 557 22.74 -10.44 -28.80
CA GLU A 557 23.48 -10.70 -30.04
C GLU A 557 24.99 -10.44 -29.92
N ASN A 558 25.42 -9.65 -28.92
CA ASN A 558 26.82 -9.53 -28.54
C ASN A 558 26.98 -9.79 -27.04
N LEU A 559 27.96 -10.64 -26.71
CA LEU A 559 28.33 -11.02 -25.35
C LEU A 559 29.62 -10.32 -24.88
N GLU A 560 30.33 -9.61 -25.75
CA GLU A 560 31.50 -8.82 -25.35
C GLU A 560 31.10 -7.58 -24.55
N HIS A 561 31.69 -7.42 -23.36
CA HIS A 561 31.44 -6.29 -22.47
C HIS A 561 32.69 -5.87 -21.68
N ASN A 562 32.67 -4.67 -21.10
CA ASN A 562 33.74 -4.06 -20.30
C ASN A 562 33.30 -3.66 -18.88
N GLU A 563 32.03 -3.85 -18.54
CA GLU A 563 31.46 -3.68 -17.19
C GLU A 563 30.66 -4.94 -16.83
N PRO A 564 30.70 -5.39 -15.56
CA PRO A 564 29.87 -6.51 -15.10
C PRO A 564 28.37 -6.18 -15.15
N SER A 565 27.53 -7.23 -15.18
CA SER A 565 26.07 -7.09 -15.04
C SER A 565 25.39 -6.22 -16.12
N ILE A 566 26.01 -6.03 -17.30
CA ILE A 566 25.57 -5.04 -18.29
C ILE A 566 24.54 -5.57 -19.31
N LEU A 567 24.40 -6.89 -19.48
CA LEU A 567 23.77 -7.51 -20.65
C LEU A 567 22.30 -7.10 -20.90
N ASN A 568 21.49 -6.87 -19.86
CA ASN A 568 20.10 -6.39 -20.01
C ASN A 568 19.98 -4.91 -20.42
N LYS A 569 21.06 -4.11 -20.29
CA LYS A 569 20.98 -2.65 -20.34
C LYS A 569 20.37 -2.13 -21.64
N LYS A 570 20.83 -2.65 -22.78
CA LYS A 570 20.37 -2.22 -24.11
C LYS A 570 18.85 -2.34 -24.25
N HIS A 571 18.28 -3.52 -23.98
CA HIS A 571 16.83 -3.73 -24.06
C HIS A 571 16.05 -2.85 -23.07
N TYR A 572 16.54 -2.65 -21.84
CA TYR A 572 15.88 -1.79 -20.85
C TYR A 572 15.86 -0.30 -21.27
N GLU A 573 16.90 0.17 -21.96
CA GLU A 573 17.01 1.54 -22.48
C GLU A 573 16.24 1.72 -23.81
N ASP A 574 16.36 0.78 -24.75
CA ASP A 574 15.65 0.79 -26.04
C ASP A 574 14.12 0.81 -25.85
N GLU A 575 13.60 -0.07 -24.98
CA GLU A 575 12.16 -0.17 -24.65
C GLU A 575 11.72 0.90 -23.62
N ASN A 576 12.63 1.76 -23.17
CA ASN A 576 12.36 2.84 -22.22
C ASN A 576 11.62 2.36 -20.95
N LEU A 577 12.05 1.23 -20.37
CA LEU A 577 11.36 0.57 -19.25
C LEU A 577 11.45 1.34 -17.92
N GLY A 578 12.50 2.16 -17.77
CA GLY A 578 12.81 2.90 -16.55
C GLY A 578 12.24 4.32 -16.46
N TYR A 579 11.57 4.81 -17.50
CA TYR A 579 11.00 6.16 -17.53
C TYR A 579 9.68 6.16 -18.32
N ARG A 580 8.68 6.90 -17.81
CA ARG A 580 7.41 7.13 -18.50
C ARG A 580 6.92 8.55 -18.26
N LEU A 581 6.53 9.20 -19.34
CA LEU A 581 5.78 10.45 -19.33
C LEU A 581 4.34 10.11 -19.72
N TYR A 582 3.38 10.49 -18.88
CA TYR A 582 1.96 10.48 -19.18
C TYR A 582 1.55 11.89 -19.58
N SER A 583 0.94 12.03 -20.76
CA SER A 583 0.49 13.31 -21.32
C SER A 583 -0.84 13.77 -20.70
N SER A 584 -1.16 15.07 -20.82
CA SER A 584 -2.49 15.60 -20.43
C SER A 584 -3.65 14.99 -21.22
N ASP A 585 -3.40 14.39 -22.39
CA ASP A 585 -4.41 13.65 -23.14
C ASP A 585 -4.74 12.30 -22.50
N GLU A 586 -3.77 11.64 -21.87
CA GLU A 586 -3.94 10.37 -21.11
C GLU A 586 -4.49 10.61 -19.70
N LEU A 587 -4.26 11.79 -19.12
CA LEU A 587 -4.54 12.12 -17.71
C LEU A 587 -5.87 12.86 -17.49
N LYS A 588 -6.78 12.78 -18.45
CA LYS A 588 -8.18 13.21 -18.28
C LYS A 588 -8.90 12.23 -17.34
N ILE A 589 -9.95 12.73 -16.68
CA ILE A 589 -10.88 11.89 -15.90
C ILE A 589 -11.37 10.74 -16.79
N SER A 590 -11.17 9.51 -16.33
CA SER A 590 -11.41 8.29 -17.09
C SER A 590 -12.91 8.04 -17.31
N ASP A 591 -13.27 7.66 -18.53
CA ASP A 591 -14.61 7.19 -18.93
C ASP A 591 -14.71 5.66 -18.98
N TYR A 592 -13.59 4.95 -18.84
CA TYR A 592 -13.43 3.50 -18.73
C TYR A 592 -13.27 3.03 -17.28
N GLN A 593 -13.58 1.75 -17.02
CA GLN A 593 -13.46 1.16 -15.68
C GLN A 593 -12.01 0.87 -15.28
N LEU A 594 -11.72 0.82 -13.97
CA LEU A 594 -10.39 0.54 -13.45
C LEU A 594 -9.82 -0.81 -13.93
N TYR A 595 -10.67 -1.84 -14.10
CA TYR A 595 -10.22 -3.14 -14.62
C TYR A 595 -9.83 -3.09 -16.11
N GLU A 596 -10.31 -2.11 -16.87
CA GLU A 596 -9.88 -1.87 -18.26
C GLU A 596 -8.53 -1.15 -18.30
N ALA A 597 -8.34 -0.15 -17.43
CA ALA A 597 -7.09 0.59 -17.31
C ALA A 597 -5.90 -0.32 -16.94
N ILE A 598 -6.14 -1.27 -16.03
CA ILE A 598 -5.22 -2.32 -15.58
C ILE A 598 -4.73 -3.18 -16.76
N ASP A 599 -5.66 -3.73 -17.54
CA ASP A 599 -5.34 -4.65 -18.65
C ASP A 599 -4.75 -3.94 -19.88
N ASP A 600 -5.12 -2.66 -20.10
CA ASP A 600 -4.71 -1.86 -21.27
C ASP A 600 -3.42 -1.04 -21.06
N ASP A 601 -2.74 -1.17 -19.90
CA ASP A 601 -1.55 -0.36 -19.52
C ASP A 601 -1.81 1.17 -19.57
N LYS A 602 -3.00 1.61 -19.13
CA LYS A 602 -3.41 3.03 -19.07
C LYS A 602 -3.42 3.54 -17.63
N PRO A 603 -3.19 4.85 -17.39
CA PRO A 603 -3.56 5.43 -16.10
C PRO A 603 -5.08 5.36 -15.90
N HIS A 604 -5.55 5.47 -14.65
CA HIS A 604 -6.95 5.73 -14.34
C HIS A 604 -7.02 6.98 -13.46
N VAL A 605 -7.78 7.99 -13.88
CA VAL A 605 -7.92 9.27 -13.17
C VAL A 605 -9.38 9.46 -12.78
N SER A 606 -9.62 9.65 -11.49
CA SER A 606 -10.90 10.13 -10.97
C SER A 606 -10.67 11.39 -10.16
N TRP A 607 -11.63 12.32 -10.20
CA TRP A 607 -11.64 13.52 -9.38
C TRP A 607 -12.93 13.51 -8.55
N ASP A 608 -12.81 13.65 -7.24
CA ASP A 608 -13.96 13.82 -6.34
C ASP A 608 -13.63 14.89 -5.28
N ASN A 609 -14.56 15.83 -5.10
CA ASN A 609 -14.47 16.95 -4.16
C ASN A 609 -13.04 17.54 -4.06
N GLY A 610 -12.50 18.05 -5.17
CA GLY A 610 -11.14 18.61 -5.27
C GLY A 610 -9.98 17.61 -5.30
N THR A 611 -10.20 16.38 -4.86
CA THR A 611 -9.14 15.38 -4.77
C THR A 611 -8.98 14.67 -6.10
N TYR A 612 -7.79 14.76 -6.70
CA TYR A 612 -7.41 13.86 -7.79
C TYR A 612 -6.91 12.54 -7.20
N TYR A 613 -7.56 11.46 -7.61
CA TYR A 613 -7.12 10.09 -7.40
C TYR A 613 -6.60 9.53 -8.73
N VAL A 614 -5.28 9.52 -8.88
CA VAL A 614 -4.60 9.03 -10.09
C VAL A 614 -3.97 7.67 -9.78
N LYS A 615 -4.26 6.68 -10.63
CA LYS A 615 -3.67 5.34 -10.54
C LYS A 615 -2.81 5.10 -11.77
N ILE A 616 -1.48 5.00 -11.62
CA ILE A 616 -0.56 4.80 -12.75
C ILE A 616 -0.03 3.35 -12.80
N PRO A 617 -0.04 2.69 -13.97
CA PRO A 617 0.44 1.31 -14.10
C PRO A 617 1.95 1.18 -13.96
N ILE A 618 2.36 0.14 -13.24
CA ILE A 618 3.73 -0.41 -13.20
C ILE A 618 3.67 -1.93 -13.32
N TRP A 619 4.70 -2.55 -13.87
CA TRP A 619 4.69 -3.96 -14.26
C TRP A 619 5.89 -4.72 -13.72
N THR A 620 5.70 -5.99 -13.38
CA THR A 620 6.81 -6.93 -13.30
C THR A 620 7.22 -7.36 -14.70
N ARG A 621 8.53 -7.42 -14.95
CA ARG A 621 9.11 -7.77 -16.25
C ARG A 621 9.02 -9.28 -16.53
N ALA A 622 9.58 -9.73 -17.64
CA ALA A 622 9.49 -11.12 -18.12
C ALA A 622 9.93 -12.17 -17.09
N ARG A 623 9.34 -13.37 -17.17
CA ARG A 623 9.72 -14.56 -16.38
C ARG A 623 11.22 -14.82 -16.43
N GLN A 624 11.83 -14.61 -17.59
CA GLN A 624 13.25 -14.79 -17.84
C GLN A 624 13.75 -13.57 -18.61
N LEU A 625 14.67 -12.81 -18.02
CA LEU A 625 15.27 -11.63 -18.64
C LEU A 625 16.44 -12.02 -19.53
N ILE A 626 17.36 -12.84 -19.01
CA ILE A 626 18.43 -13.47 -19.80
C ILE A 626 18.65 -14.86 -19.22
N ALA A 627 18.47 -15.91 -20.04
CA ALA A 627 18.57 -17.30 -19.59
C ALA A 627 19.95 -17.59 -19.00
N ARG A 628 21.02 -17.16 -19.70
CA ARG A 628 22.41 -17.37 -19.25
C ARG A 628 22.82 -16.64 -17.97
N THR A 629 21.98 -15.77 -17.39
CA THR A 629 22.31 -15.07 -16.12
C THR A 629 21.33 -15.38 -14.98
N GLY A 630 20.21 -16.03 -15.29
CA GLY A 630 19.11 -16.26 -14.36
C GLY A 630 18.30 -15.00 -13.99
N TYR A 631 18.62 -13.81 -14.51
CA TYR A 631 17.87 -12.59 -14.20
C TYR A 631 16.39 -12.74 -14.59
N THR A 632 15.49 -12.28 -13.71
CA THR A 632 14.06 -12.61 -13.77
C THR A 632 13.17 -11.53 -13.12
N GLY A 633 12.05 -11.22 -13.76
CA GLY A 633 10.97 -10.38 -13.22
C GLY A 633 10.10 -11.08 -12.16
N ASN A 634 10.07 -12.42 -12.12
CA ASN A 634 9.57 -13.15 -10.95
C ASN A 634 10.51 -12.90 -9.76
N ASN A 635 9.99 -12.79 -8.54
CA ASN A 635 10.83 -12.98 -7.36
C ASN A 635 11.26 -14.46 -7.28
N PRO A 636 12.57 -14.81 -7.33
CA PRO A 636 13.01 -16.19 -7.17
C PRO A 636 12.99 -16.66 -5.71
N TYR A 637 12.99 -15.74 -4.74
CA TYR A 637 13.19 -16.01 -3.31
C TYR A 637 11.88 -16.29 -2.57
N ASN A 638 11.81 -17.43 -1.87
CA ASN A 638 10.62 -17.81 -1.09
C ASN A 638 10.44 -16.99 0.19
N ALA A 639 11.52 -16.43 0.74
CA ALA A 639 11.54 -15.71 2.02
C ALA A 639 11.58 -14.19 1.86
N TYR A 640 12.41 -13.70 0.94
CA TYR A 640 12.87 -12.31 0.91
C TYR A 640 12.12 -11.44 -0.10
N TYR A 641 11.99 -10.16 0.24
CA TYR A 641 11.44 -9.14 -0.65
C TYR A 641 12.49 -8.67 -1.66
N ARG A 642 12.05 -8.04 -2.76
CA ARG A 642 12.92 -7.21 -3.61
C ARG A 642 12.42 -5.78 -3.64
N GLN A 643 13.33 -4.82 -3.81
CA GLN A 643 13.03 -3.39 -3.68
C GLN A 643 13.32 -2.63 -4.98
N ALA A 644 12.42 -1.73 -5.35
CA ALA A 644 12.65 -0.66 -6.31
C ALA A 644 12.20 0.66 -5.70
N ILE A 645 12.85 1.77 -6.09
CA ILE A 645 12.47 3.13 -5.69
C ILE A 645 12.04 3.88 -6.95
N VAL A 646 10.81 4.41 -6.95
CA VAL A 646 10.22 5.13 -8.08
C VAL A 646 9.97 6.59 -7.68
N ASN A 647 10.62 7.50 -8.39
CA ASN A 647 10.27 8.91 -8.36
C ASN A 647 9.07 9.16 -9.28
N VAL A 648 8.08 9.86 -8.76
CA VAL A 648 6.95 10.43 -9.50
C VAL A 648 6.92 11.94 -9.30
N VAL A 649 6.66 12.66 -10.39
CA VAL A 649 6.44 14.11 -10.41
C VAL A 649 5.11 14.37 -11.13
N VAL A 650 4.20 15.08 -10.47
CA VAL A 650 2.96 15.59 -11.06
C VAL A 650 3.18 17.07 -11.39
N GLU A 651 2.85 17.49 -12.62
CA GLU A 651 2.79 18.90 -13.02
C GLU A 651 1.36 19.26 -13.42
N LEU A 652 0.85 20.38 -12.92
CA LEU A 652 -0.50 20.88 -13.16
C LEU A 652 -0.50 22.08 -14.14
N GLU A 653 -1.66 22.38 -14.74
CA GLU A 653 -1.81 23.46 -15.76
C GLU A 653 -1.59 24.88 -15.18
N ASP A 654 -1.70 25.07 -13.87
CA ASP A 654 -1.43 26.33 -13.14
C ASP A 654 0.07 26.58 -12.90
N GLY A 655 0.91 25.55 -13.08
CA GLY A 655 2.35 25.57 -12.76
C GLY A 655 2.71 24.93 -11.40
N THR A 656 1.74 24.37 -10.67
CA THR A 656 2.02 23.60 -9.45
C THR A 656 2.75 22.30 -9.79
N ILE A 657 3.82 22.01 -9.05
CA ILE A 657 4.63 20.79 -9.17
C ILE A 657 4.60 20.04 -7.84
N LEU A 658 4.31 18.74 -7.90
CA LEU A 658 4.33 17.82 -6.76
C LEU A 658 5.35 16.71 -7.06
N ASP A 659 6.56 16.84 -6.52
CA ASP A 659 7.64 15.86 -6.67
C ASP A 659 7.71 14.97 -5.42
N SER A 660 7.55 13.65 -5.60
CA SER A 660 7.66 12.66 -4.52
C SER A 660 9.04 12.58 -3.87
N SER A 661 10.08 13.17 -4.45
CA SER A 661 11.42 13.27 -3.85
C SER A 661 11.59 14.48 -2.91
N ASP A 662 10.72 15.50 -2.98
CA ASP A 662 10.73 16.63 -2.04
C ASP A 662 9.94 16.26 -0.78
N SER A 663 10.64 16.10 0.34
CA SER A 663 10.00 15.78 1.62
C SER A 663 9.01 16.84 2.08
N LYS A 664 9.07 18.08 1.56
CA LYS A 664 8.08 19.15 1.84
C LYS A 664 6.75 18.98 1.09
N VAL A 665 6.69 18.06 0.14
CA VAL A 665 5.48 17.69 -0.60
C VAL A 665 4.86 16.42 -0.02
N THR A 666 5.68 15.49 0.47
CA THR A 666 5.30 14.15 0.95
C THR A 666 5.16 14.01 2.47
N MET A 667 5.29 15.09 3.24
CA MET A 667 5.35 15.07 4.71
C MET A 667 4.30 14.15 5.37
N ASN A 668 4.83 13.19 6.12
CA ASN A 668 4.15 12.37 7.12
C ASN A 668 5.03 12.47 8.40
N PRO A 669 4.57 12.16 9.63
CA PRO A 669 5.37 12.39 10.85
C PRO A 669 6.71 11.63 10.92
N ASP A 670 6.93 10.62 10.07
CA ASP A 670 8.22 9.97 9.86
C ASP A 670 9.05 10.72 8.79
N ASP A 671 10.07 11.48 9.23
CA ASP A 671 10.93 12.42 8.45
C ASP A 671 11.71 11.82 7.25
N ALA A 672 11.43 10.59 6.81
CA ALA A 672 12.24 9.82 5.86
C ALA A 672 11.57 9.51 4.50
N ILE A 673 10.28 9.82 4.30
CA ILE A 673 9.53 9.37 3.11
C ILE A 673 9.85 10.22 1.87
N GLN A 674 10.90 9.82 1.14
CA GLN A 674 11.23 10.32 -0.20
C GLN A 674 11.08 9.21 -1.25
N ASN A 675 10.30 9.48 -2.29
CA ASN A 675 9.93 8.58 -3.38
C ASN A 675 9.06 7.39 -2.94
N ILE A 676 8.46 6.70 -3.91
CA ILE A 676 7.64 5.52 -3.67
C ILE A 676 8.56 4.30 -3.57
N GLU A 677 8.58 3.65 -2.41
CA GLU A 677 9.19 2.33 -2.26
C GLU A 677 8.25 1.26 -2.80
N VAL A 678 8.68 0.54 -3.83
CA VAL A 678 7.97 -0.60 -4.40
C VAL A 678 8.64 -1.89 -3.91
N LYS A 679 7.96 -2.62 -3.01
CA LYS A 679 8.37 -3.94 -2.54
C LYS A 679 7.71 -5.04 -3.37
N GLN A 680 8.51 -5.79 -4.14
CA GLN A 680 8.06 -7.06 -4.71
C GLN A 680 7.97 -8.11 -3.59
N VAL A 681 6.80 -8.69 -3.41
CA VAL A 681 6.55 -9.69 -2.37
C VAL A 681 7.32 -10.99 -2.60
N HIS A 682 7.57 -11.73 -1.52
CA HIS A 682 8.17 -13.06 -1.53
C HIS A 682 7.41 -14.07 -2.41
N ARG A 683 8.14 -15.08 -2.92
CA ARG A 683 7.62 -16.10 -3.83
C ARG A 683 6.71 -17.10 -3.13
N LEU A 684 5.40 -16.97 -3.35
CA LEU A 684 4.42 -17.92 -2.80
C LEU A 684 4.38 -19.23 -3.59
N VAL A 685 4.55 -20.35 -2.88
CA VAL A 685 4.60 -21.70 -3.45
C VAL A 685 3.61 -22.69 -2.82
N ASN A 686 2.98 -22.33 -1.68
CA ASN A 686 2.19 -23.25 -0.87
C ASN A 686 0.76 -22.71 -0.60
N PRO A 687 -0.30 -23.30 -1.20
CA PRO A 687 -0.28 -24.25 -2.33
C PRO A 687 0.11 -23.55 -3.64
N LYS A 688 0.12 -24.31 -4.75
CA LYS A 688 0.18 -23.77 -6.12
C LYS A 688 -0.73 -24.52 -7.10
N GLY A 689 -1.08 -25.76 -6.81
CA GLY A 689 -2.17 -26.45 -7.50
C GLY A 689 -2.80 -27.56 -6.66
N ILE A 690 -4.04 -27.89 -6.97
CA ILE A 690 -4.88 -28.82 -6.20
C ILE A 690 -5.55 -29.76 -7.19
N TYR A 691 -5.11 -31.01 -7.15
CA TYR A 691 -5.41 -32.05 -8.12
C TYR A 691 -6.31 -33.12 -7.49
N ARG A 692 -7.23 -33.64 -8.31
CA ARG A 692 -8.18 -34.69 -7.94
C ARG A 692 -8.28 -35.71 -9.07
N SER A 693 -8.39 -37.00 -8.75
CA SER A 693 -8.82 -38.02 -9.71
C SER A 693 -10.30 -37.83 -10.06
N SER A 694 -10.72 -38.45 -11.16
CA SER A 694 -11.98 -38.17 -11.86
C SER A 694 -13.25 -38.41 -11.04
N ASN A 695 -13.15 -39.31 -10.06
CA ASN A 695 -14.21 -39.68 -9.13
C ASN A 695 -14.02 -39.07 -7.73
N ASN A 696 -12.97 -38.27 -7.50
CA ASN A 696 -12.70 -37.65 -6.22
C ASN A 696 -13.32 -36.25 -6.16
N THR A 697 -14.27 -36.06 -5.23
CA THR A 697 -14.97 -34.80 -4.98
C THR A 697 -14.61 -34.20 -3.61
N LYS A 698 -13.57 -34.70 -2.94
CA LYS A 698 -13.09 -34.12 -1.67
C LYS A 698 -12.72 -32.65 -1.88
N SER A 699 -13.25 -31.79 -1.03
CA SER A 699 -12.83 -30.39 -0.92
C SER A 699 -11.34 -30.26 -0.56
N PHE A 700 -10.83 -29.03 -0.61
CA PHE A 700 -9.49 -28.68 -0.13
C PHE A 700 -9.53 -27.35 0.62
N ASP A 701 -8.97 -27.33 1.83
CA ASP A 701 -8.84 -26.14 2.66
C ASP A 701 -7.56 -25.39 2.31
N VAL A 702 -7.69 -24.32 1.53
CA VAL A 702 -6.60 -23.41 1.18
C VAL A 702 -6.34 -22.48 2.34
N GLU A 703 -5.18 -22.63 2.95
CA GLU A 703 -4.47 -21.52 3.59
C GLU A 703 -3.30 -21.16 2.67
N LEU A 704 -3.13 -19.89 2.26
CA LEU A 704 -1.87 -19.49 1.63
C LEU A 704 -0.78 -19.41 2.71
N LYS A 705 0.41 -19.95 2.43
CA LYS A 705 1.52 -19.97 3.38
C LYS A 705 2.85 -19.59 2.75
N VAL A 706 3.74 -19.05 3.58
CA VAL A 706 5.07 -18.53 3.21
C VAL A 706 6.15 -19.11 4.14
N LEU A 707 7.41 -18.98 3.77
CA LEU A 707 8.58 -19.25 4.62
C LEU A 707 9.21 -17.90 4.93
N GLU A 708 9.61 -17.63 6.18
CA GLU A 708 10.11 -16.30 6.55
C GLU A 708 11.66 -16.22 6.50
N ASP A 709 12.34 -17.36 6.61
CA ASP A 709 13.76 -17.51 6.29
C ASP A 709 14.05 -18.73 5.40
N ASP A 710 15.15 -18.65 4.65
CA ASP A 710 15.64 -19.73 3.79
C ASP A 710 16.16 -20.97 4.56
N ALA A 711 16.24 -20.89 5.89
CA ALA A 711 16.46 -22.00 6.80
C ALA A 711 15.18 -22.78 7.17
N ASP A 712 14.00 -22.17 7.03
CA ASP A 712 12.79 -22.63 7.73
C ASP A 712 12.25 -23.97 7.23
N VAL A 713 11.69 -24.72 8.18
CA VAL A 713 11.10 -26.06 7.98
C VAL A 713 9.58 -26.08 8.17
N GLU A 714 9.03 -25.02 8.76
CA GLU A 714 7.60 -24.76 8.90
C GLU A 714 7.21 -23.57 8.03
N PHE A 715 6.06 -23.65 7.37
CA PHE A 715 5.43 -22.50 6.75
C PHE A 715 4.62 -21.71 7.78
N LYS A 716 4.55 -20.38 7.61
CA LYS A 716 3.63 -19.49 8.34
C LYS A 716 2.48 -19.07 7.44
N ASN A 717 1.28 -18.92 8.01
CA ASN A 717 0.10 -18.51 7.25
C ASN A 717 0.25 -17.06 6.80
N LEU A 718 -0.01 -16.80 5.52
CA LEU A 718 0.16 -15.48 4.94
C LEU A 718 -1.01 -14.58 5.31
N LYS A 719 -0.70 -13.48 6.00
CA LYS A 719 -1.61 -12.34 6.21
C LYS A 719 -1.52 -11.35 5.05
N SER A 720 -2.63 -10.69 4.75
CA SER A 720 -2.68 -9.61 3.74
C SER A 720 -2.52 -8.23 4.38
N ALA A 721 -1.59 -7.42 3.87
CA ALA A 721 -1.44 -6.02 4.23
C ALA A 721 -2.42 -5.17 3.40
N GLY A 722 -3.61 -4.91 3.92
CA GLY A 722 -4.79 -4.46 3.18
C GLY A 722 -5.72 -5.63 2.80
N PRO A 723 -6.89 -5.38 2.18
CA PRO A 723 -7.85 -6.42 1.85
C PRO A 723 -7.32 -7.40 0.78
N TRP A 724 -7.93 -8.59 0.74
CA TRP A 724 -7.64 -9.66 -0.21
C TRP A 724 -8.93 -10.35 -0.70
N ARG A 725 -8.85 -11.04 -1.84
CA ARG A 725 -9.94 -11.87 -2.38
C ARG A 725 -9.46 -13.06 -3.20
N ALA A 726 -10.25 -14.12 -3.27
CA ALA A 726 -10.04 -15.30 -4.11
C ALA A 726 -11.25 -15.53 -5.03
N TYR A 727 -11.01 -15.74 -6.32
CA TYR A 727 -12.05 -15.98 -7.34
C TYR A 727 -11.51 -16.79 -8.52
N VAL A 728 -12.40 -17.47 -9.24
CA VAL A 728 -12.06 -18.24 -10.46
C VAL A 728 -11.86 -17.27 -11.63
N ILE A 729 -10.74 -17.37 -12.38
CA ILE A 729 -10.49 -16.53 -13.58
C ILE A 729 -10.69 -17.27 -14.90
N ARG A 730 -10.64 -18.60 -14.88
CA ARG A 730 -11.02 -19.46 -16.01
C ARG A 730 -11.38 -20.85 -15.51
N GLU A 731 -12.32 -21.49 -16.19
CA GLU A 731 -12.77 -22.86 -15.96
C GLU A 731 -13.11 -23.51 -17.31
N SER A 732 -12.92 -24.84 -17.44
CA SER A 732 -13.36 -25.61 -18.62
C SER A 732 -14.85 -25.95 -18.58
N ASP A 733 -15.38 -26.11 -17.37
CA ASP A 733 -16.71 -26.59 -17.06
C ASP A 733 -17.32 -25.64 -16.02
N GLU A 734 -18.43 -24.99 -16.35
CA GLU A 734 -19.00 -23.94 -15.52
C GLU A 734 -19.37 -24.44 -14.12
N ASN A 735 -18.85 -23.78 -13.08
CA ASN A 735 -19.07 -24.10 -11.66
C ASN A 735 -18.66 -25.53 -11.23
N PHE A 736 -17.75 -26.20 -11.95
CA PHE A 736 -17.26 -27.53 -11.52
C PHE A 736 -16.46 -27.49 -10.21
N ILE A 737 -16.02 -26.30 -9.81
CA ILE A 737 -15.61 -25.98 -8.45
C ILE A 737 -16.42 -24.79 -7.93
N SER A 738 -16.54 -24.69 -6.62
CA SER A 738 -17.01 -23.49 -5.93
C SER A 738 -16.07 -23.13 -4.78
N LEU A 739 -15.97 -21.83 -4.48
CA LEU A 739 -15.22 -21.31 -3.34
C LEU A 739 -16.18 -21.04 -2.17
N GLU A 740 -15.67 -21.16 -0.95
CA GLU A 740 -16.43 -21.00 0.30
C GLU A 740 -15.50 -20.37 1.37
N GLY A 741 -16.00 -19.41 2.16
CA GLY A 741 -15.27 -18.87 3.31
C GLY A 741 -15.12 -19.90 4.44
N PHE A 742 -14.07 -19.79 5.27
CA PHE A 742 -13.84 -20.72 6.38
C PHE A 742 -14.77 -20.48 7.58
N SER A 743 -16.01 -20.98 7.50
CA SER A 743 -16.88 -21.09 8.68
C SER A 743 -16.49 -22.30 9.54
N THR A 744 -15.66 -22.09 10.58
CA THR A 744 -15.34 -23.09 11.61
C THR A 744 -15.15 -22.44 12.99
N ASP A 745 -15.31 -23.22 14.07
CA ASP A 745 -15.30 -22.81 15.50
C ASP A 745 -14.02 -22.11 16.01
N LYS A 746 -13.08 -21.78 15.13
CA LYS A 746 -11.83 -21.06 15.44
C LYS A 746 -11.71 -19.73 14.71
N ARG A 747 -12.53 -19.47 13.69
CA ARG A 747 -12.50 -18.27 12.82
C ARG A 747 -13.89 -17.93 12.26
N PRO A 748 -14.90 -17.62 13.09
CA PRO A 748 -16.06 -16.92 12.58
C PRO A 748 -15.65 -15.56 11.97
N ASP A 749 -16.45 -15.09 11.01
CA ASP A 749 -16.55 -13.70 10.54
C ASP A 749 -15.32 -13.03 9.87
N THR A 750 -14.24 -13.78 9.56
CA THR A 750 -13.05 -13.20 8.89
C THR A 750 -13.19 -12.96 7.38
N THR A 751 -14.21 -13.54 6.72
CA THR A 751 -14.41 -13.45 5.26
C THR A 751 -15.86 -13.20 4.86
N SER A 752 -16.06 -12.41 3.80
CA SER A 752 -17.35 -12.14 3.15
C SER A 752 -17.39 -12.71 1.72
N GLU A 753 -18.57 -12.75 1.11
CA GLU A 753 -18.75 -13.19 -0.28
C GLU A 753 -19.38 -12.07 -1.12
N ALA A 754 -18.85 -11.80 -2.31
CA ALA A 754 -19.31 -10.74 -3.21
C ALA A 754 -19.28 -11.20 -4.68
N ASP A 755 -19.82 -10.40 -5.60
CA ASP A 755 -19.59 -10.56 -7.04
C ASP A 755 -18.54 -9.55 -7.51
N TYR A 756 -17.46 -10.04 -8.12
CA TYR A 756 -16.38 -9.22 -8.66
C TYR A 756 -16.31 -9.31 -10.19
N THR A 757 -16.16 -8.16 -10.84
CA THR A 757 -16.05 -8.04 -12.30
C THR A 757 -14.66 -7.58 -12.72
N PHE A 758 -14.05 -8.31 -13.65
CA PHE A 758 -12.67 -8.12 -14.10
C PHE A 758 -12.54 -8.42 -15.59
N LYS A 759 -11.45 -7.94 -16.20
CA LYS A 759 -11.03 -8.33 -17.55
C LYS A 759 -9.98 -9.46 -17.45
N TYR A 760 -10.06 -10.45 -18.34
CA TYR A 760 -9.06 -11.51 -18.42
C TYR A 760 -9.02 -12.17 -19.80
N SER A 761 -7.85 -12.13 -20.45
CA SER A 761 -7.62 -12.70 -21.80
C SER A 761 -8.53 -12.10 -22.88
N GLY A 762 -9.01 -10.87 -22.69
CA GLY A 762 -9.92 -10.15 -23.60
C GLY A 762 -11.40 -10.19 -23.16
N ASP A 763 -11.81 -11.20 -22.38
CA ASP A 763 -13.17 -11.29 -21.85
C ASP A 763 -13.38 -10.35 -20.66
N ILE A 764 -14.57 -9.79 -20.51
CA ILE A 764 -15.05 -9.21 -19.24
C ILE A 764 -15.89 -10.28 -18.54
N LEU A 765 -15.51 -10.62 -17.30
CA LEU A 765 -16.09 -11.71 -16.52
C LEU A 765 -16.54 -11.21 -15.15
N THR A 766 -17.75 -11.59 -14.74
CA THR A 766 -18.18 -11.50 -13.34
C THR A 766 -18.11 -12.88 -12.70
N ARG A 767 -17.56 -12.96 -11.49
CA ARG A 767 -17.47 -14.19 -10.68
C ARG A 767 -17.60 -13.87 -9.20
N ARG A 768 -18.13 -14.84 -8.46
CA ARG A 768 -18.18 -14.79 -6.99
C ARG A 768 -16.78 -14.78 -6.40
N SER A 769 -16.48 -13.81 -5.54
CA SER A 769 -15.26 -13.72 -4.75
C SER A 769 -15.52 -14.12 -3.29
N ILE A 770 -14.53 -14.78 -2.68
CA ILE A 770 -14.37 -14.83 -1.22
C ILE A 770 -13.40 -13.71 -0.86
N GLU A 771 -13.78 -12.79 0.03
CA GLU A 771 -13.02 -11.58 0.34
C GLU A 771 -12.70 -11.48 1.84
N GLY A 772 -11.54 -10.93 2.19
CA GLY A 772 -11.07 -10.79 3.57
C GLY A 772 -10.39 -9.46 3.83
N ARG A 773 -10.33 -9.08 5.11
CA ARG A 773 -9.94 -7.73 5.58
C ARG A 773 -8.41 -7.60 5.76
N ASN A 774 -7.95 -6.38 6.04
CA ASN A 774 -6.56 -6.12 6.46
C ASN A 774 -6.12 -7.00 7.64
N ASP A 775 -4.86 -7.44 7.64
CA ASP A 775 -4.22 -8.30 8.66
C ASP A 775 -4.87 -9.69 8.86
N THR A 776 -5.90 -10.03 8.08
CA THR A 776 -6.47 -11.38 8.06
C THR A 776 -5.59 -12.35 7.25
N GLU A 777 -5.58 -13.61 7.66
CA GLU A 777 -4.93 -14.69 6.92
C GLU A 777 -5.74 -15.08 5.68
N ILE A 778 -5.04 -15.32 4.58
CA ILE A 778 -5.65 -15.63 3.28
C ILE A 778 -6.07 -17.10 3.26
N ALA A 779 -7.36 -17.36 3.53
CA ALA A 779 -7.87 -18.70 3.79
C ALA A 779 -9.31 -18.92 3.26
N PHE A 780 -9.52 -20.00 2.50
CA PHE A 780 -10.82 -20.36 1.89
C PHE A 780 -10.86 -21.85 1.49
N ARG A 781 -12.06 -22.42 1.33
CA ARG A 781 -12.27 -23.79 0.86
C ARG A 781 -12.55 -23.82 -0.65
N ILE A 782 -12.03 -24.84 -1.32
CA ILE A 782 -12.40 -25.23 -2.68
C ILE A 782 -13.24 -26.51 -2.60
N ASN A 783 -14.47 -26.46 -3.07
CA ASN A 783 -15.37 -27.60 -3.19
C ASN A 783 -15.40 -28.11 -4.64
N PHE A 784 -15.44 -29.43 -4.84
CA PHE A 784 -15.47 -30.06 -6.17
C PHE A 784 -16.88 -30.57 -6.50
N ASN A 785 -17.52 -29.96 -7.49
CA ASN A 785 -18.92 -30.18 -7.83
C ASN A 785 -19.05 -31.33 -8.84
N GLY A 786 -19.26 -32.54 -8.31
CA GLY A 786 -19.43 -33.77 -9.07
C GLY A 786 -18.13 -34.33 -9.66
N THR A 787 -18.28 -35.34 -10.51
CA THR A 787 -17.18 -36.12 -11.12
C THR A 787 -16.90 -35.67 -12.55
N SER A 788 -15.67 -35.85 -13.02
CA SER A 788 -15.25 -35.50 -14.38
C SER A 788 -15.44 -36.63 -15.41
N ASN A 789 -15.86 -37.82 -14.97
CA ASN A 789 -16.29 -38.94 -15.80
C ASN A 789 -15.27 -39.42 -16.87
N GLY A 790 -13.98 -39.16 -16.66
CA GLY A 790 -12.89 -39.57 -17.56
C GLY A 790 -12.41 -38.50 -18.54
N VAL A 791 -13.00 -37.29 -18.52
CA VAL A 791 -12.53 -36.13 -19.29
C VAL A 791 -12.05 -35.06 -18.30
N PRO A 792 -10.74 -34.77 -18.21
CA PRO A 792 -10.21 -33.86 -17.20
C PRO A 792 -10.82 -32.45 -17.26
N ARG A 793 -11.28 -31.97 -16.11
CA ARG A 793 -11.81 -30.60 -15.90
C ARG A 793 -10.77 -29.72 -15.25
N TYR A 794 -10.74 -28.43 -15.57
CA TYR A 794 -9.67 -27.51 -15.18
C TYR A 794 -10.19 -26.14 -14.74
N ALA A 795 -9.54 -25.54 -13.74
CA ALA A 795 -9.73 -24.13 -13.40
C ALA A 795 -8.43 -23.45 -12.99
N ILE A 796 -8.42 -22.12 -13.07
CA ILE A 796 -7.41 -21.25 -12.47
C ILE A 796 -8.13 -20.33 -11.49
N ILE A 797 -7.72 -20.37 -10.23
CA ILE A 797 -8.14 -19.42 -9.19
C ILE A 797 -7.08 -18.32 -9.11
N ARG A 798 -7.48 -17.06 -9.15
CA ARG A 798 -6.64 -15.93 -8.74
C ARG A 798 -6.94 -15.59 -7.28
N VAL A 799 -5.87 -15.36 -6.53
CA VAL A 799 -5.94 -14.73 -5.21
C VAL A 799 -5.24 -13.38 -5.31
N GLU A 800 -5.96 -12.30 -5.06
CA GLU A 800 -5.46 -10.93 -5.06
C GLU A 800 -5.33 -10.47 -3.61
N TYR A 801 -4.16 -9.99 -3.22
CA TYR A 801 -3.83 -9.64 -1.84
C TYR A 801 -2.94 -8.40 -1.78
N ASN A 802 -2.67 -7.91 -0.56
CA ASN A 802 -2.00 -6.65 -0.27
C ASN A 802 -2.65 -5.47 -1.01
N TYR A 803 -3.85 -5.06 -0.57
CA TYR A 803 -4.71 -4.07 -1.25
C TYR A 803 -5.05 -4.46 -2.71
N TYR A 804 -5.17 -5.76 -2.97
CA TYR A 804 -5.35 -6.37 -4.30
C TYR A 804 -4.22 -6.14 -5.32
N TYR A 805 -3.06 -5.58 -4.94
CA TYR A 805 -1.93 -5.31 -5.86
C TYR A 805 -1.01 -6.51 -6.11
N CYS A 806 -1.12 -7.56 -5.30
CA CYS A 806 -0.31 -8.77 -5.41
C CYS A 806 -1.17 -9.97 -5.84
N TYR A 807 -0.71 -10.71 -6.85
CA TYR A 807 -1.43 -11.87 -7.39
C TYR A 807 -0.73 -13.18 -7.07
N HIS A 808 -1.52 -14.16 -6.67
CA HIS A 808 -1.19 -15.57 -6.65
C HIS A 808 -2.19 -16.34 -7.55
N LEU A 809 -1.73 -17.43 -8.16
CA LEU A 809 -2.55 -18.30 -9.03
C LEU A 809 -2.50 -19.74 -8.50
N ILE A 810 -3.65 -20.37 -8.32
CA ILE A 810 -3.79 -21.79 -7.96
C ILE A 810 -4.37 -22.53 -9.16
N PHE A 811 -3.69 -23.60 -9.60
CA PHE A 811 -4.12 -24.43 -10.71
C PHE A 811 -4.93 -25.63 -10.22
N VAL A 812 -6.19 -25.74 -10.62
CA VAL A 812 -7.10 -26.80 -10.20
C VAL A 812 -7.33 -27.77 -11.37
N ARG A 813 -7.37 -29.07 -11.07
CA ARG A 813 -7.64 -30.12 -12.06
C ARG A 813 -8.40 -31.28 -11.42
N GLN A 814 -9.43 -31.78 -12.11
CA GLN A 814 -10.13 -33.01 -11.76
C GLN A 814 -10.12 -34.00 -12.94
N GLY A 815 -9.29 -35.02 -12.84
CA GLY A 815 -9.12 -36.10 -13.83
C GLY A 815 -7.65 -36.32 -14.20
N TYR A 816 -7.18 -37.56 -14.07
CA TYR A 816 -5.78 -37.94 -14.30
C TYR A 816 -5.54 -38.60 -15.67
N GLU A 817 -6.55 -38.67 -16.50
CA GLU A 817 -6.48 -39.18 -17.87
C GLU A 817 -5.59 -38.31 -18.76
N ALA A 818 -4.98 -38.93 -19.77
CA ALA A 818 -4.22 -38.21 -20.78
C ALA A 818 -5.16 -37.39 -21.67
N HIS A 819 -4.88 -36.08 -21.81
CA HIS A 819 -5.83 -35.15 -22.42
C HIS A 819 -5.12 -34.07 -23.24
N ASP A 820 -5.76 -33.63 -24.32
CA ASP A 820 -5.33 -32.49 -25.12
C ASP A 820 -5.56 -31.21 -24.32
N THR A 821 -4.54 -30.82 -23.57
CA THR A 821 -4.66 -29.80 -22.52
C THR A 821 -4.43 -28.38 -23.06
N PHE A 822 -4.03 -28.25 -24.35
CA PHE A 822 -3.65 -27.00 -24.98
C PHE A 822 -4.36 -26.74 -26.33
N ASP A 823 -5.33 -27.58 -26.70
CA ASP A 823 -6.06 -27.54 -27.98
C ASP A 823 -5.12 -27.60 -29.19
N ASN A 824 -4.22 -28.60 -29.19
CA ASN A 824 -3.18 -28.76 -30.21
C ASN A 824 -3.00 -30.21 -30.73
N GLY A 825 -3.88 -31.13 -30.33
CA GLY A 825 -3.87 -32.55 -30.67
C GLY A 825 -3.00 -33.43 -29.75
N ILE A 826 -2.18 -32.85 -28.87
CA ILE A 826 -1.19 -33.58 -28.08
C ILE A 826 -1.78 -34.00 -26.72
N LYS A 827 -2.19 -35.26 -26.62
CA LYS A 827 -2.73 -35.85 -25.39
C LYS A 827 -1.62 -36.22 -24.41
N TRP A 828 -1.14 -35.24 -23.64
CA TRP A 828 -0.14 -35.45 -22.59
C TRP A 828 -0.64 -36.38 -21.48
N CYS A 829 0.18 -37.34 -21.07
CA CYS A 829 -0.05 -38.14 -19.86
C CYS A 829 0.21 -37.30 -18.59
N THR A 830 -0.54 -37.56 -17.52
CA THR A 830 -0.41 -36.83 -16.24
C THR A 830 0.61 -37.43 -15.27
N GLY A 831 0.84 -38.75 -15.35
CA GLY A 831 1.86 -39.46 -14.58
C GLY A 831 3.23 -39.50 -15.28
N ASN A 832 4.30 -39.66 -14.50
CA ASN A 832 5.63 -39.99 -15.01
C ASN A 832 5.73 -41.50 -15.29
N ASN A 833 6.72 -41.96 -16.06
CA ASN A 833 6.94 -43.41 -16.19
C ASN A 833 7.48 -44.03 -14.89
N ILE A 834 6.89 -45.15 -14.49
CA ILE A 834 7.44 -46.07 -13.46
C ILE A 834 8.31 -47.12 -14.16
N SER A 835 7.88 -47.62 -15.31
CA SER A 835 8.62 -48.58 -16.15
C SER A 835 8.33 -48.30 -17.63
N LYS A 836 8.74 -49.21 -18.52
CA LYS A 836 8.37 -49.17 -19.94
C LYS A 836 6.86 -49.18 -20.17
N ASP A 837 6.13 -49.96 -19.38
CA ASP A 837 4.73 -50.27 -19.64
C ASP A 837 3.78 -49.65 -18.58
N GLU A 838 4.33 -49.08 -17.50
CA GLU A 838 3.60 -48.45 -16.39
C GLU A 838 3.94 -46.95 -16.22
N ILE A 839 2.92 -46.14 -15.93
CA ILE A 839 3.05 -44.73 -15.51
C ILE A 839 2.43 -44.55 -14.12
N THR A 840 2.79 -43.48 -13.42
CA THR A 840 2.27 -43.20 -12.09
C THR A 840 0.75 -42.94 -12.11
N ASN A 841 0.05 -43.47 -11.11
CA ASN A 841 -1.41 -43.31 -10.97
C ASN A 841 -1.80 -41.94 -10.35
N ASN A 842 -0.87 -41.28 -9.67
CA ASN A 842 -1.03 -39.94 -9.12
C ASN A 842 0.01 -39.00 -9.78
N PRO A 843 -0.39 -37.83 -10.34
CA PRO A 843 0.52 -36.87 -10.96
C PRO A 843 1.60 -36.28 -10.04
N LEU A 844 1.43 -36.39 -8.71
CA LEU A 844 2.43 -35.97 -7.73
C LEU A 844 3.60 -36.96 -7.60
N ASP A 845 3.43 -38.22 -7.98
CA ASP A 845 4.50 -39.21 -7.90
C ASP A 845 5.59 -38.90 -8.93
N GLU A 846 6.84 -38.83 -8.46
CA GLU A 846 8.01 -38.58 -9.29
C GLU A 846 8.28 -39.72 -10.29
N GLY A 847 7.83 -40.94 -9.99
CA GLY A 847 8.08 -42.13 -10.80
C GLY A 847 9.54 -42.62 -10.71
N THR A 848 10.12 -42.96 -11.85
CA THR A 848 11.44 -43.61 -11.95
C THR A 848 12.44 -42.76 -12.72
N LEU A 849 13.71 -42.78 -12.29
CA LEU A 849 14.82 -42.17 -13.05
C LEU A 849 15.47 -43.20 -13.99
N PHE A 850 15.50 -42.89 -15.28
CA PHE A 850 16.03 -43.77 -16.33
C PHE A 850 17.32 -43.18 -16.91
N LYS A 851 18.34 -44.01 -17.14
CA LYS A 851 19.45 -43.63 -18.04
C LYS A 851 18.95 -43.64 -19.49
N PHE A 852 19.57 -42.85 -20.37
CA PHE A 852 19.09 -42.68 -21.74
C PHE A 852 19.00 -44.02 -22.49
N GLY A 853 17.87 -44.28 -23.15
CA GLY A 853 17.59 -45.50 -23.91
C GLY A 853 17.34 -46.77 -23.08
N ASN A 854 17.41 -46.73 -21.76
CA ASN A 854 17.28 -47.90 -20.89
C ASN A 854 16.03 -47.83 -20.00
N TRP A 855 15.18 -48.86 -20.08
CA TRP A 855 13.94 -48.96 -19.30
C TRP A 855 14.09 -49.63 -17.92
N ASN A 856 15.22 -50.27 -17.61
CA ASN A 856 15.49 -50.73 -16.26
C ASN A 856 15.96 -49.55 -15.40
N GLY A 857 15.01 -48.90 -14.73
CA GLY A 857 15.20 -47.60 -14.07
C GLY A 857 15.40 -47.68 -12.56
N ILE A 858 15.78 -46.55 -11.97
CA ILE A 858 16.08 -46.38 -10.55
C ILE A 858 14.81 -45.95 -9.82
N LYS A 859 14.29 -46.81 -8.92
CA LYS A 859 13.06 -46.57 -8.14
C LYS A 859 13.18 -45.32 -7.25
N THR A 860 12.08 -44.58 -7.05
CA THR A 860 11.97 -43.40 -6.14
C THR A 860 12.48 -43.64 -4.71
N GLY A 861 12.44 -44.89 -4.21
CA GLY A 861 13.03 -45.26 -2.92
C GLY A 861 14.53 -44.94 -2.79
N ASN A 862 15.25 -44.86 -3.90
CA ASN A 862 16.66 -44.44 -3.94
C ASN A 862 16.82 -42.90 -3.94
N ASN A 863 15.80 -42.15 -4.34
CA ASN A 863 15.87 -40.71 -4.59
C ASN A 863 15.57 -39.93 -3.30
N VAL A 864 16.45 -40.11 -2.32
CA VAL A 864 16.37 -39.49 -1.00
C VAL A 864 17.67 -38.73 -0.77
N ASN A 865 17.56 -37.50 -0.27
CA ASN A 865 18.71 -36.70 0.14
C ASN A 865 19.33 -37.26 1.42
N SER A 866 20.66 -37.18 1.58
CA SER A 866 21.37 -37.79 2.71
C SER A 866 21.20 -37.08 4.05
N LYS A 867 20.49 -35.94 4.08
CA LYS A 867 20.26 -35.10 5.25
C LYS A 867 18.79 -34.70 5.31
N THR A 868 18.21 -34.83 6.49
CA THR A 868 16.83 -34.41 6.80
C THR A 868 16.87 -33.47 8.02
N PRO A 869 16.20 -32.31 8.00
CA PRO A 869 15.59 -31.66 6.83
C PRO A 869 16.65 -31.17 5.83
N TRP A 870 16.29 -31.07 4.54
CA TRP A 870 17.21 -30.59 3.49
C TRP A 870 17.32 -29.05 3.46
N ARG A 871 17.76 -28.47 4.59
CA ARG A 871 17.98 -27.03 4.81
C ARG A 871 19.41 -26.73 5.22
N LYS A 872 19.87 -25.49 4.98
CA LYS A 872 21.28 -25.04 5.11
C LYS A 872 22.24 -26.07 4.50
N ILE A 873 22.31 -26.10 3.18
CA ILE A 873 23.08 -27.08 2.39
C ILE A 873 24.43 -26.48 1.97
N SER A 874 25.51 -27.24 2.09
CA SER A 874 26.82 -26.90 1.52
C SER A 874 27.21 -27.90 0.42
N PRO A 875 28.19 -27.58 -0.46
CA PRO A 875 28.57 -28.45 -1.58
C PRO A 875 28.90 -29.89 -1.15
N ASP A 876 29.53 -30.04 0.02
CA ASP A 876 30.00 -31.34 0.52
C ASP A 876 28.87 -32.23 1.07
N ASN A 877 27.65 -31.72 1.28
CA ASN A 877 26.51 -32.58 1.61
C ASN A 877 26.19 -33.55 0.45
N PHE A 878 26.46 -33.16 -0.80
CA PHE A 878 26.21 -34.01 -1.97
C PHE A 878 27.13 -35.23 -2.09
N LYS A 879 28.22 -35.32 -1.30
CA LYS A 879 29.11 -36.51 -1.26
C LYS A 879 28.37 -37.80 -0.88
N GLN A 880 27.30 -37.67 -0.09
CA GLN A 880 26.45 -38.78 0.36
C GLN A 880 25.21 -39.00 -0.52
N ASN A 881 24.89 -38.07 -1.43
CA ASN A 881 23.85 -38.24 -2.46
C ASN A 881 24.32 -39.08 -3.67
N ALA A 882 25.63 -39.39 -3.72
CA ALA A 882 26.26 -40.27 -4.71
C ALA A 882 25.82 -41.74 -4.56
N ALA A 883 25.82 -42.48 -5.67
CA ALA A 883 25.40 -43.88 -5.76
C ALA A 883 26.46 -44.87 -5.22
N ASN A 884 26.87 -44.67 -3.96
CA ASN A 884 27.92 -45.43 -3.27
C ASN A 884 27.47 -46.84 -2.81
N LYS A 885 26.31 -47.31 -3.28
CA LYS A 885 25.68 -48.61 -2.97
C LYS A 885 24.94 -49.11 -4.22
N LYS A 886 24.56 -50.38 -4.24
CA LYS A 886 23.55 -50.88 -5.20
C LYS A 886 22.24 -50.11 -4.99
N LEU A 887 21.60 -49.73 -6.09
CA LEU A 887 20.33 -49.03 -6.18
C LEU A 887 19.21 -50.03 -6.50
N GLU A 888 18.03 -49.83 -5.91
CA GLU A 888 16.83 -50.63 -6.19
C GLU A 888 16.31 -50.33 -7.60
N MET A 889 16.32 -51.33 -8.48
CA MET A 889 15.97 -51.20 -9.90
C MET A 889 14.52 -51.65 -10.17
N THR A 890 13.91 -51.22 -11.27
CA THR A 890 12.54 -51.62 -11.63
C THR A 890 12.43 -53.04 -12.12
N ASP A 891 13.32 -53.43 -13.05
CA ASP A 891 13.17 -54.63 -13.88
C ASP A 891 14.24 -55.70 -13.54
N SER A 892 15.10 -55.45 -12.53
CA SER A 892 16.19 -56.34 -12.13
C SER A 892 16.46 -56.33 -10.62
N GLU A 893 17.32 -57.25 -10.20
CA GLU A 893 18.06 -57.16 -8.93
C GLU A 893 18.83 -55.82 -8.79
N PRO A 894 19.17 -55.38 -7.56
CA PRO A 894 19.84 -54.09 -7.34
C PRO A 894 21.20 -53.95 -8.03
N LEU A 895 21.43 -52.79 -8.67
CA LEU A 895 22.61 -52.50 -9.50
C LEU A 895 23.42 -51.31 -8.96
N THR A 896 24.75 -51.39 -9.03
CA THR A 896 25.64 -50.24 -8.87
C THR A 896 25.53 -49.31 -10.06
N TRP A 897 25.92 -48.04 -9.92
CA TRP A 897 25.74 -47.03 -10.98
C TRP A 897 26.35 -47.43 -12.33
N ASP A 898 27.49 -48.11 -12.32
CA ASP A 898 28.22 -48.50 -13.54
C ASP A 898 27.69 -49.81 -14.16
N GLU A 899 26.94 -50.62 -13.39
CA GLU A 899 26.18 -51.78 -13.92
C GLU A 899 24.90 -51.34 -14.69
N ILE A 900 24.41 -50.11 -14.48
CA ILE A 900 23.23 -49.58 -15.17
C ILE A 900 23.64 -49.07 -16.56
N ALA A 901 23.22 -49.77 -17.62
CA ALA A 901 23.53 -49.41 -19.00
C ALA A 901 22.80 -48.14 -19.49
N ASN A 902 23.30 -47.57 -20.60
CA ASN A 902 22.66 -46.51 -21.39
C ASN A 902 22.91 -46.74 -22.90
N ALA A 903 22.03 -46.22 -23.75
CA ALA A 903 22.26 -46.11 -25.19
C ALA A 903 23.23 -44.95 -25.51
N ASN A 904 23.69 -44.86 -26.76
CA ASN A 904 24.55 -43.77 -27.22
C ASN A 904 23.71 -42.56 -27.67
N LEU A 905 23.94 -41.39 -27.07
CA LEU A 905 23.26 -40.13 -27.44
C LEU A 905 23.73 -39.51 -28.77
N LEU A 906 24.71 -40.11 -29.43
CA LEU A 906 25.30 -39.67 -30.70
C LEU A 906 24.92 -40.53 -31.92
N THR A 907 24.04 -41.51 -31.74
CA THR A 907 23.39 -42.25 -32.84
C THR A 907 21.92 -41.84 -32.95
N GLU A 908 21.25 -42.16 -34.06
CA GLU A 908 19.78 -41.98 -34.22
C GLU A 908 18.96 -42.95 -33.33
N THR A 909 19.53 -43.42 -32.23
CA THR A 909 18.92 -44.38 -31.32
C THR A 909 17.90 -43.68 -30.42
N SER A 910 16.62 -43.96 -30.65
CA SER A 910 15.57 -43.61 -29.71
C SER A 910 15.52 -44.58 -28.53
N PHE A 911 14.85 -44.18 -27.46
CA PHE A 911 14.30 -45.11 -26.48
C PHE A 911 13.39 -46.16 -27.17
N PRO A 912 13.37 -47.42 -26.68
CA PRO A 912 12.37 -48.39 -27.11
C PRO A 912 10.95 -47.89 -26.81
N LYS A 913 10.01 -48.03 -27.75
CA LYS A 913 8.64 -47.50 -27.56
C LYS A 913 7.96 -48.10 -26.30
N PRO A 914 7.35 -47.27 -25.42
CA PRO A 914 6.62 -47.75 -24.25
C PRO A 914 5.33 -48.48 -24.64
N GLY A 915 4.80 -49.32 -23.74
CA GLY A 915 3.51 -49.99 -23.93
C GLY A 915 2.30 -49.06 -23.76
N GLY A 916 1.09 -49.63 -23.89
CA GLY A 916 -0.16 -48.94 -23.57
C GLY A 916 -0.62 -47.87 -24.59
N ASN A 917 -0.27 -48.03 -25.87
CA ASN A 917 -0.56 -47.05 -26.94
C ASN A 917 -0.01 -45.64 -26.66
N ARG A 918 1.23 -45.57 -26.17
CA ARG A 918 1.91 -44.31 -25.83
C ARG A 918 3.22 -44.19 -26.60
N ARG A 919 3.73 -42.97 -26.69
CA ARG A 919 5.10 -42.65 -27.09
C ARG A 919 5.72 -41.70 -26.07
N ILE A 920 7.04 -41.65 -25.99
CA ILE A 920 7.74 -40.61 -25.21
C ILE A 920 7.50 -39.26 -25.91
N ALA A 921 7.44 -38.18 -25.14
CA ALA A 921 7.37 -36.82 -25.68
C ALA A 921 8.66 -36.47 -26.44
N THR A 922 8.53 -35.83 -27.60
CA THR A 922 9.65 -35.39 -28.44
C THR A 922 10.09 -33.97 -28.05
N MET A 923 11.20 -33.51 -28.62
CA MET A 923 11.56 -32.08 -28.56
C MET A 923 10.44 -31.20 -29.12
N GLU A 924 9.78 -31.64 -30.21
CA GLU A 924 8.71 -30.88 -30.88
C GLU A 924 7.46 -30.74 -30.00
N ASP A 925 7.08 -31.77 -29.24
CA ASP A 925 5.94 -31.69 -28.30
C ASP A 925 6.19 -30.64 -27.23
N TYR A 926 7.35 -30.66 -26.58
CA TYR A 926 7.73 -29.67 -25.57
C TYR A 926 7.87 -28.26 -26.17
N SER A 927 8.38 -28.14 -27.40
CA SER A 927 8.41 -26.87 -28.14
C SER A 927 7.02 -26.33 -28.53
N THR A 928 5.92 -27.06 -28.32
CA THR A 928 4.56 -26.46 -28.39
C THR A 928 4.20 -25.66 -27.14
N LEU A 929 4.94 -25.79 -26.04
CA LEU A 929 4.64 -25.19 -24.74
C LEU A 929 5.36 -23.85 -24.50
N VAL A 930 6.17 -23.40 -25.47
CA VAL A 930 6.93 -22.14 -25.47
C VAL A 930 6.77 -21.40 -26.81
N PRO A 931 6.93 -20.06 -26.87
CA PRO A 931 6.87 -19.32 -28.12
C PRO A 931 7.99 -19.77 -29.07
N LYS A 932 7.69 -19.90 -30.37
CA LYS A 932 8.64 -20.38 -31.39
C LYS A 932 9.66 -19.31 -31.77
N ASN A 933 9.26 -18.04 -31.77
CA ASN A 933 10.15 -16.91 -32.06
C ASN A 933 10.04 -15.80 -31.01
N LEU A 934 10.97 -15.78 -30.05
CA LEU A 934 11.04 -14.73 -29.02
C LEU A 934 11.33 -13.32 -29.59
N LYS A 935 11.74 -13.21 -30.87
CA LYS A 935 11.91 -11.94 -31.60
C LYS A 935 10.66 -11.49 -32.38
N ASP A 936 9.57 -12.26 -32.40
CA ASP A 936 8.29 -11.82 -32.97
C ASP A 936 7.40 -11.24 -31.85
N PRO A 937 7.13 -9.93 -31.83
CA PRO A 937 6.33 -9.32 -30.77
C PRO A 937 4.86 -9.75 -30.81
N VAL A 938 4.33 -10.10 -31.99
CA VAL A 938 2.92 -10.50 -32.15
C VAL A 938 2.71 -11.94 -31.70
N GLU A 939 3.64 -12.85 -32.00
CA GLU A 939 3.61 -14.21 -31.46
C GLU A 939 3.70 -14.20 -29.93
N VAL A 940 4.62 -13.40 -29.38
CA VAL A 940 4.91 -13.34 -27.95
C VAL A 940 3.81 -12.65 -27.15
N GLU A 941 3.23 -11.55 -27.61
CA GLU A 941 2.14 -10.86 -26.88
C GLU A 941 0.87 -11.72 -26.81
N ASN A 942 0.58 -12.48 -27.87
CA ASN A 942 -0.56 -13.39 -27.93
C ASN A 942 -0.27 -14.79 -27.33
N TRP A 943 0.88 -14.97 -26.67
CA TRP A 943 1.28 -16.26 -26.12
C TRP A 943 0.52 -16.61 -24.83
N HIS A 944 -0.32 -17.64 -24.93
CA HIS A 944 -1.29 -18.04 -23.92
C HIS A 944 -0.83 -19.21 -23.03
N ILE A 945 0.20 -19.97 -23.42
CA ILE A 945 0.75 -21.05 -22.60
C ILE A 945 1.80 -20.48 -21.64
N LYS A 946 1.60 -20.66 -20.34
CA LYS A 946 2.41 -20.03 -19.29
C LYS A 946 2.85 -21.05 -18.25
N THR A 947 3.93 -20.74 -17.53
CA THR A 947 4.50 -21.60 -16.49
C THR A 947 4.33 -20.99 -15.10
N GLY A 948 3.92 -21.79 -14.12
CA GLY A 948 3.91 -21.45 -12.70
C GLY A 948 4.65 -22.51 -11.88
N TYR A 949 5.31 -22.15 -10.79
CA TYR A 949 6.17 -23.07 -10.03
C TYR A 949 5.78 -23.06 -8.54
N GLY A 950 5.61 -24.23 -7.95
CA GLY A 950 5.19 -24.39 -6.54
C GLY A 950 4.74 -25.81 -6.21
N ILE A 951 3.92 -25.95 -5.18
CA ILE A 951 3.44 -27.24 -4.65
C ILE A 951 2.09 -27.64 -5.25
N CYS A 952 2.01 -28.86 -5.78
CA CYS A 952 0.76 -29.55 -6.09
C CYS A 952 0.33 -30.45 -4.92
N TYR A 953 -0.97 -30.52 -4.66
CA TYR A 953 -1.60 -31.41 -3.68
C TYR A 953 -2.52 -32.42 -4.36
N GLY A 954 -2.47 -33.69 -3.95
CA GLY A 954 -3.18 -34.82 -4.57
C GLY A 954 -4.44 -35.28 -3.82
N ASP A 955 -4.97 -36.45 -4.20
CA ASP A 955 -6.19 -37.07 -3.67
C ASP A 955 -6.16 -37.35 -2.15
N GLU A 956 -4.94 -37.44 -1.62
CA GLU A 956 -4.61 -37.71 -0.23
C GLU A 956 -4.66 -36.45 0.65
N ALA A 957 -4.60 -35.25 0.04
CA ALA A 957 -4.54 -33.97 0.74
C ALA A 957 -5.93 -33.34 0.92
N ASP A 958 -6.27 -32.95 2.15
CA ASP A 958 -7.48 -32.20 2.51
C ASP A 958 -7.24 -30.70 2.74
N LYS A 959 -5.98 -30.27 2.91
CA LYS A 959 -5.59 -28.87 3.19
C LYS A 959 -4.13 -28.57 2.85
N THR A 960 -3.76 -27.29 2.86
CA THR A 960 -2.36 -26.86 2.75
C THR A 960 -1.49 -27.41 3.89
N ALA A 961 -0.36 -28.08 3.57
CA ALA A 961 0.54 -28.63 4.57
C ALA A 961 1.41 -27.56 5.26
N ASN A 962 1.76 -27.81 6.53
CA ASN A 962 2.47 -26.88 7.40
C ASN A 962 4.00 -27.04 7.40
N THR A 963 4.54 -28.20 7.00
CA THR A 963 5.99 -28.45 7.01
C THR A 963 6.53 -28.62 5.59
N ILE A 964 7.84 -28.39 5.42
CA ILE A 964 8.51 -28.58 4.13
C ILE A 964 8.56 -30.05 3.71
N ASP A 965 8.64 -30.98 4.66
CA ASP A 965 8.74 -32.41 4.36
C ASP A 965 7.37 -32.96 3.92
N ASP A 966 6.27 -32.49 4.52
CA ASP A 966 4.90 -32.83 4.11
C ASP A 966 4.53 -32.21 2.75
N ALA A 967 5.02 -31.00 2.46
CA ALA A 967 4.64 -30.20 1.30
C ALA A 967 5.50 -30.45 0.05
N PHE A 968 6.73 -30.94 0.20
CA PHE A 968 7.64 -31.23 -0.91
C PHE A 968 7.84 -32.73 -1.17
N GLY A 969 7.50 -33.58 -0.21
CA GLY A 969 8.02 -34.96 -0.11
C GLY A 969 7.11 -36.09 -0.58
N TYR A 970 6.00 -35.83 -1.29
CA TYR A 970 5.04 -36.88 -1.67
C TYR A 970 5.71 -38.12 -2.30
N LYS A 971 5.30 -39.29 -1.81
CA LYS A 971 5.63 -40.61 -2.38
C LYS A 971 4.43 -41.54 -2.21
N PRO A 972 4.19 -42.51 -3.12
CA PRO A 972 3.15 -43.51 -2.96
C PRO A 972 3.24 -44.23 -1.60
N GLY A 973 2.17 -44.15 -0.80
CA GLY A 973 2.11 -44.72 0.55
C GLY A 973 2.90 -43.98 1.64
N GLY A 974 3.46 -42.81 1.35
CA GLY A 974 4.08 -41.92 2.35
C GLY A 974 3.05 -41.09 3.12
N SER A 975 3.53 -40.33 4.12
CA SER A 975 2.71 -39.37 4.89
C SER A 975 2.64 -37.98 4.25
N ALA A 976 3.63 -37.60 3.46
CA ALA A 976 3.68 -36.31 2.77
C ALA A 976 2.66 -36.26 1.63
N THR A 977 1.91 -35.16 1.55
CA THR A 977 0.74 -35.01 0.66
C THR A 977 0.94 -34.02 -0.47
N GLY A 978 2.05 -33.25 -0.45
CA GLY A 978 2.42 -32.28 -1.48
C GLY A 978 3.70 -32.66 -2.24
N MET A 979 3.75 -32.28 -3.53
CA MET A 979 4.94 -32.37 -4.38
C MET A 979 5.25 -31.00 -4.99
N ARG A 980 6.53 -30.62 -5.02
CA ARG A 980 7.02 -29.42 -5.73
C ARG A 980 7.24 -29.69 -7.22
N GLY A 981 6.96 -28.71 -8.07
CA GLY A 981 7.16 -28.84 -9.51
C GLY A 981 6.79 -27.61 -10.34
N CYS A 982 6.72 -27.82 -11.66
CA CYS A 982 6.29 -26.81 -12.63
C CYS A 982 4.90 -27.17 -13.17
N PHE A 983 4.02 -26.17 -13.21
CA PHE A 983 2.72 -26.21 -13.86
C PHE A 983 2.83 -25.50 -15.20
N VAL A 984 2.46 -26.19 -16.28
CA VAL A 984 2.25 -25.57 -17.60
C VAL A 984 0.74 -25.41 -17.77
N TYR A 985 0.27 -24.21 -18.11
CA TYR A 985 -1.15 -23.88 -18.17
C TYR A 985 -1.52 -22.95 -19.33
N ASP A 986 -2.74 -23.07 -19.85
CA ASP A 986 -3.32 -22.23 -20.89
C ASP A 986 -4.24 -21.15 -20.28
N THR A 987 -4.00 -19.88 -20.58
CA THR A 987 -4.85 -18.77 -20.10
C THR A 987 -6.24 -18.73 -20.73
N ARG A 988 -6.44 -19.37 -21.90
CA ARG A 988 -7.72 -19.38 -22.63
C ARG A 988 -8.71 -20.36 -22.03
N THR A 989 -8.23 -21.57 -21.73
CA THR A 989 -9.06 -22.74 -21.35
C THR A 989 -8.96 -23.10 -19.87
N GLY A 990 -7.93 -22.61 -19.17
CA GLY A 990 -7.58 -23.07 -17.82
C GLY A 990 -6.86 -24.43 -17.79
N GLY A 991 -6.72 -25.09 -18.96
CA GLY A 991 -6.06 -26.38 -19.13
C GLY A 991 -4.67 -26.37 -18.52
N ASN A 992 -4.35 -27.34 -17.65
CA ASN A 992 -3.07 -27.37 -16.93
C ASN A 992 -2.50 -28.78 -16.68
N ILE A 993 -1.16 -28.86 -16.62
CA ILE A 993 -0.37 -30.08 -16.39
C ILE A 993 0.73 -29.79 -15.37
N PHE A 994 0.92 -30.71 -14.42
CA PHE A 994 1.98 -30.66 -13.42
C PHE A 994 3.15 -31.59 -13.75
N PHE A 995 4.37 -31.07 -13.69
CA PHE A 995 5.64 -31.78 -13.82
C PHE A 995 6.35 -31.78 -12.45
N PRO A 996 6.32 -32.90 -11.70
CA PRO A 996 7.03 -33.01 -10.42
C PRO A 996 8.54 -32.92 -10.64
N ILE A 997 9.25 -32.26 -9.72
CA ILE A 997 10.73 -32.19 -9.75
C ILE A 997 11.43 -33.17 -8.80
N GLY A 998 10.68 -34.17 -8.33
CA GLY A 998 11.17 -35.15 -7.36
C GLY A 998 11.06 -34.67 -5.91
N SER A 999 10.79 -35.62 -5.02
CA SER A 999 10.71 -35.43 -3.56
C SER A 999 11.99 -34.79 -2.98
N SER A 1000 13.14 -35.19 -3.51
CA SER A 1000 14.46 -34.61 -3.20
C SER A 1000 14.64 -33.15 -3.66
N GLY A 1001 13.81 -32.66 -4.57
CA GLY A 1001 14.01 -31.42 -5.33
C GLY A 1001 14.97 -31.56 -6.52
N TYR A 1002 15.47 -32.78 -6.76
CA TYR A 1002 16.48 -33.09 -7.78
C TYR A 1002 15.99 -34.25 -8.67
N GLY A 1003 15.25 -33.91 -9.71
CA GLY A 1003 14.69 -34.84 -10.69
C GLY A 1003 15.69 -35.40 -11.71
N HIS A 1004 16.96 -35.54 -11.32
CA HIS A 1004 17.93 -36.39 -12.02
C HIS A 1004 19.08 -36.83 -11.10
N ARG A 1005 19.79 -37.88 -11.54
CA ARG A 1005 21.08 -38.33 -10.96
C ARG A 1005 22.20 -38.17 -11.98
N LYS A 1006 23.20 -37.36 -11.63
CA LYS A 1006 24.35 -37.06 -12.49
C LYS A 1006 25.28 -38.25 -12.68
N HIS A 1007 25.77 -38.47 -13.89
CA HIS A 1007 26.69 -39.58 -14.18
C HIS A 1007 27.91 -39.55 -13.27
N ASN A 1008 28.67 -38.46 -13.28
CA ASN A 1008 29.69 -38.20 -12.27
C ASN A 1008 29.91 -36.70 -12.01
N LEU A 1009 30.49 -36.41 -10.84
CA LEU A 1009 31.01 -35.10 -10.47
C LEU A 1009 32.39 -35.29 -9.83
N LYS A 1010 33.35 -34.41 -10.15
CA LYS A 1010 34.68 -34.41 -9.55
C LYS A 1010 34.79 -33.34 -8.47
N HIS A 1011 35.21 -33.73 -7.27
CA HIS A 1011 35.42 -32.80 -6.17
C HIS A 1011 36.80 -32.10 -6.31
N PRO A 1012 36.88 -30.76 -6.20
CA PRO A 1012 38.05 -30.00 -6.65
C PRO A 1012 39.26 -30.10 -5.71
N THR A 1013 39.05 -30.38 -4.41
CA THR A 1013 40.12 -30.25 -3.39
C THR A 1013 40.86 -31.57 -3.12
N ASP A 1014 40.18 -32.71 -3.22
CA ASP A 1014 40.78 -34.05 -3.05
C ASP A 1014 40.85 -34.86 -4.37
N GLY A 1015 40.28 -34.33 -5.46
CA GLY A 1015 40.29 -34.94 -6.78
C GLY A 1015 39.40 -36.17 -6.96
N SER A 1016 38.61 -36.54 -5.94
CA SER A 1016 37.72 -37.72 -5.98
C SER A 1016 36.56 -37.54 -6.95
N THR A 1017 36.10 -38.65 -7.53
CA THR A 1017 34.96 -38.70 -8.46
C THR A 1017 33.79 -39.42 -7.80
N TYR A 1018 32.64 -38.75 -7.76
CA TYR A 1018 31.39 -39.27 -7.22
C TYR A 1018 30.44 -39.61 -8.37
N CYS A 1019 29.98 -40.86 -8.46
CA CYS A 1019 29.08 -41.32 -9.52
C CYS A 1019 27.61 -41.31 -9.08
N GLY A 1020 26.68 -41.13 -10.02
CA GLY A 1020 25.24 -41.23 -9.79
C GLY A 1020 24.66 -40.20 -8.80
N VAL A 1021 25.19 -38.99 -8.76
CA VAL A 1021 24.89 -38.00 -7.69
C VAL A 1021 23.51 -37.39 -7.86
N LEU A 1022 22.66 -37.52 -6.82
CA LEU A 1022 21.34 -36.86 -6.77
C LEU A 1022 21.52 -35.34 -6.53
N ARG A 1023 21.58 -34.57 -7.61
CA ARG A 1023 21.72 -33.11 -7.65
C ARG A 1023 21.32 -32.61 -9.04
N TYR A 1024 20.52 -31.55 -9.13
CA TYR A 1024 19.98 -31.04 -10.40
C TYR A 1024 20.96 -30.21 -11.26
N SER A 1025 22.03 -29.64 -10.70
CA SER A 1025 22.87 -28.70 -11.48
C SER A 1025 23.84 -29.39 -12.46
N CYS A 1026 23.55 -29.19 -13.73
CA CYS A 1026 24.05 -29.97 -14.88
C CYS A 1026 25.54 -29.72 -15.22
N ASN A 1027 26.12 -28.59 -14.83
CA ASN A 1027 27.56 -28.34 -14.99
C ASN A 1027 28.41 -29.26 -14.06
N ASP A 1028 29.66 -29.54 -14.43
CA ASP A 1028 30.65 -30.29 -13.63
C ASP A 1028 31.10 -29.55 -12.35
N ARG A 1029 30.73 -28.26 -12.20
CA ARG A 1029 30.96 -27.40 -11.04
C ARG A 1029 30.51 -28.07 -9.72
N TRP A 1030 31.44 -28.26 -8.78
CA TRP A 1030 31.13 -28.86 -7.48
C TRP A 1030 30.35 -27.93 -6.53
N GLY A 1031 30.81 -26.68 -6.38
CA GLY A 1031 30.29 -25.71 -5.41
C GLY A 1031 29.94 -24.35 -6.04
N TYR A 1032 30.37 -23.27 -5.39
CA TYR A 1032 30.06 -21.90 -5.77
C TYR A 1032 30.61 -21.49 -7.16
N PHE A 1033 30.03 -20.45 -7.75
CA PHE A 1033 30.51 -19.84 -8.99
C PHE A 1033 31.66 -18.86 -8.73
N ASN A 1034 32.71 -18.94 -9.56
CA ASN A 1034 33.89 -18.08 -9.49
C ASN A 1034 33.60 -16.65 -10.02
N THR A 1035 34.42 -15.69 -9.60
CA THR A 1035 34.43 -14.28 -10.05
C THR A 1035 35.22 -14.04 -11.34
N THR A 1036 35.86 -15.07 -11.90
CA THR A 1036 36.66 -14.99 -13.13
C THR A 1036 36.45 -16.28 -13.93
N ASP A 1037 36.01 -16.15 -15.18
CA ASP A 1037 35.75 -17.26 -16.10
C ASP A 1037 36.17 -16.85 -17.52
N ASP A 1038 37.03 -17.62 -18.18
CA ASP A 1038 37.62 -17.28 -19.49
C ASP A 1038 36.65 -17.66 -20.63
N GLY A 1039 35.42 -17.13 -20.56
CA GLY A 1039 34.32 -17.45 -21.45
C GLY A 1039 33.23 -16.37 -21.47
N ILE A 1040 31.96 -16.79 -21.55
CA ILE A 1040 30.81 -15.87 -21.69
C ILE A 1040 30.50 -15.03 -20.43
N TYR A 1041 31.14 -15.33 -19.29
CA TYR A 1041 31.00 -14.60 -18.02
C TYR A 1041 32.34 -13.97 -17.63
N LYS A 1042 32.73 -12.90 -18.33
CA LYS A 1042 34.05 -12.26 -18.20
C LYS A 1042 34.35 -11.77 -16.77
N TYR A 1043 33.32 -11.42 -16.00
CA TYR A 1043 33.37 -11.06 -14.58
C TYR A 1043 32.73 -12.14 -13.68
N GLY A 1044 32.56 -13.35 -14.22
CA GLY A 1044 32.06 -14.55 -13.54
C GLY A 1044 30.70 -14.34 -12.90
N VAL A 1045 30.62 -14.61 -11.60
CA VAL A 1045 29.41 -14.40 -10.78
C VAL A 1045 28.94 -12.93 -10.74
N TYR A 1046 29.73 -11.94 -11.17
CA TYR A 1046 29.22 -10.57 -11.34
C TYR A 1046 28.47 -10.33 -12.66
N ASP A 1047 28.45 -11.29 -13.59
CA ASP A 1047 27.58 -11.28 -14.77
C ASP A 1047 26.33 -12.15 -14.58
N ALA A 1048 26.44 -13.22 -13.77
CA ALA A 1048 25.33 -14.10 -13.41
C ALA A 1048 25.29 -14.34 -11.88
N PRO A 1049 24.93 -13.34 -11.05
CA PRO A 1049 24.99 -13.44 -9.59
C PRO A 1049 23.95 -14.40 -9.01
N LEU A 1050 22.87 -14.67 -9.74
CA LEU A 1050 21.87 -15.68 -9.40
C LEU A 1050 22.37 -17.12 -9.62
N PHE A 1051 23.56 -17.30 -10.22
CA PHE A 1051 24.23 -18.61 -10.33
C PHE A 1051 25.29 -18.85 -9.24
N LEU A 1052 25.45 -17.94 -8.26
CA LEU A 1052 26.43 -18.06 -7.17
C LEU A 1052 26.41 -19.45 -6.52
N ASP A 1053 25.22 -19.91 -6.12
CA ASP A 1053 25.03 -21.17 -5.41
C ASP A 1053 24.25 -22.22 -6.21
N ILE A 1054 24.32 -22.17 -7.55
CA ILE A 1054 23.58 -23.05 -8.48
C ILE A 1054 23.73 -24.56 -8.19
N PHE A 1055 24.77 -24.97 -7.45
CA PHE A 1055 24.90 -26.33 -6.93
C PHE A 1055 23.70 -26.78 -6.05
N ARG A 1056 22.97 -25.84 -5.43
CA ARG A 1056 21.75 -26.07 -4.64
C ARG A 1056 20.46 -26.11 -5.44
N SER A 1057 20.42 -25.47 -6.61
CA SER A 1057 19.19 -25.19 -7.37
C SER A 1057 18.35 -26.45 -7.57
N GLU A 1058 17.04 -26.26 -7.48
CA GLU A 1058 16.05 -27.34 -7.56
C GLU A 1058 15.49 -27.41 -8.99
N GLY A 1059 15.09 -28.59 -9.43
CA GLY A 1059 14.63 -28.80 -10.82
C GLY A 1059 14.64 -30.25 -11.25
N ALA A 1060 14.25 -30.49 -12.50
CA ALA A 1060 14.23 -31.82 -13.10
C ALA A 1060 14.50 -31.79 -14.60
N ILE A 1061 14.91 -32.94 -15.14
CA ILE A 1061 15.14 -33.14 -16.56
C ILE A 1061 14.26 -34.29 -17.04
N TYR A 1062 13.71 -34.13 -18.25
CA TYR A 1062 12.79 -35.07 -18.88
C TYR A 1062 13.34 -35.49 -20.24
N TRP A 1063 13.69 -36.77 -20.42
CA TRP A 1063 14.21 -37.28 -21.69
C TRP A 1063 13.17 -37.16 -22.81
N PHE A 1064 13.65 -36.83 -24.01
CA PHE A 1064 12.90 -37.03 -25.24
C PHE A 1064 12.94 -38.51 -25.70
N ASP A 1065 12.17 -38.83 -26.73
CA ASP A 1065 12.29 -40.11 -27.45
C ASP A 1065 13.73 -40.33 -27.98
N LYS A 1066 14.40 -39.28 -28.47
CA LYS A 1066 15.76 -39.31 -29.02
C LYS A 1066 16.50 -37.98 -28.92
N SER A 1067 17.82 -38.05 -29.06
CA SER A 1067 18.71 -36.89 -29.27
C SER A 1067 18.34 -36.16 -30.56
N SER A 1068 17.89 -34.91 -30.46
CA SER A 1068 17.40 -34.11 -31.58
C SER A 1068 18.38 -32.99 -31.95
N PRO A 1069 18.79 -32.85 -33.23
CA PRO A 1069 19.68 -31.78 -33.66
C PRO A 1069 18.92 -30.45 -33.83
N SER A 1070 19.58 -29.34 -33.54
CA SER A 1070 19.07 -27.98 -33.77
C SER A 1070 20.22 -27.08 -34.24
N VAL A 1071 19.97 -26.25 -35.26
CA VAL A 1071 20.96 -25.29 -35.78
C VAL A 1071 20.74 -23.95 -35.11
N GLU A 1072 21.79 -23.44 -34.46
CA GLU A 1072 21.78 -22.18 -33.70
C GLU A 1072 22.98 -21.33 -34.12
N GLU A 1073 22.87 -20.01 -33.98
CA GLU A 1073 23.98 -19.11 -34.25
C GLU A 1073 24.79 -18.84 -32.98
N GLU A 1074 26.09 -19.14 -33.02
CA GLU A 1074 27.00 -18.93 -31.89
C GLU A 1074 28.32 -18.35 -32.40
N ASN A 1075 28.69 -17.17 -31.88
CA ASN A 1075 29.81 -16.36 -32.39
C ASN A 1075 29.69 -16.03 -33.89
N ASN A 1076 28.49 -15.60 -34.30
CA ASN A 1076 28.10 -15.24 -35.69
C ASN A 1076 28.37 -16.35 -36.72
N LYS A 1077 28.14 -17.61 -36.32
CA LYS A 1077 28.30 -18.82 -37.14
C LYS A 1077 27.21 -19.83 -36.81
N PRO A 1078 26.59 -20.49 -37.81
CA PRO A 1078 25.68 -21.60 -37.57
C PRO A 1078 26.46 -22.81 -37.02
N GLN A 1079 26.00 -23.33 -35.88
CA GLN A 1079 26.48 -24.54 -35.22
C GLN A 1079 25.32 -25.52 -35.06
N THR A 1080 25.59 -26.83 -35.06
CA THR A 1080 24.56 -27.85 -34.80
C THR A 1080 24.75 -28.43 -33.40
N PHE A 1081 23.82 -28.13 -32.50
CA PHE A 1081 23.78 -28.68 -31.15
C PHE A 1081 22.77 -29.82 -31.06
N TYR A 1082 22.98 -30.71 -30.09
CA TYR A 1082 22.12 -31.87 -29.85
C TYR A 1082 21.39 -31.72 -28.53
N TYR A 1083 20.09 -31.98 -28.56
CA TYR A 1083 19.13 -31.77 -27.49
C TYR A 1083 18.39 -33.07 -27.20
N PRO A 1084 18.73 -33.79 -26.12
CA PRO A 1084 18.11 -35.08 -25.81
C PRO A 1084 17.06 -35.02 -24.69
N ALA A 1085 16.87 -33.87 -24.05
CA ALA A 1085 15.92 -33.70 -22.96
C ALA A 1085 15.40 -32.26 -22.86
N TRP A 1086 14.28 -32.11 -22.14
CA TRP A 1086 13.77 -30.85 -21.62
C TRP A 1086 14.27 -30.62 -20.20
N ASP A 1087 14.52 -29.36 -19.84
CA ASP A 1087 14.96 -28.92 -18.52
C ASP A 1087 13.92 -28.01 -17.86
N ILE A 1088 13.76 -28.16 -16.55
CA ILE A 1088 12.80 -27.45 -15.71
C ILE A 1088 13.55 -26.92 -14.48
N ASN A 1089 14.02 -25.67 -14.55
CA ASN A 1089 14.74 -25.03 -13.45
C ASN A 1089 13.75 -24.35 -12.51
N TYR A 1090 13.57 -24.91 -11.31
CA TYR A 1090 12.63 -24.38 -10.32
C TYR A 1090 13.16 -23.13 -9.61
N SER A 1091 14.47 -22.87 -9.64
CA SER A 1091 15.09 -21.68 -9.04
C SER A 1091 15.09 -20.46 -9.96
N THR A 1092 15.38 -20.63 -11.25
CA THR A 1092 15.52 -19.53 -12.24
C THR A 1092 14.30 -19.35 -13.15
N PHE A 1093 13.30 -20.23 -13.04
CA PHE A 1093 12.11 -20.29 -13.90
C PHE A 1093 12.41 -20.64 -15.37
N ASP A 1094 13.52 -21.33 -15.62
CA ASP A 1094 13.84 -21.86 -16.93
C ASP A 1094 12.95 -23.06 -17.29
N PHE A 1095 12.66 -23.20 -18.58
CA PHE A 1095 11.80 -24.24 -19.15
C PHE A 1095 12.10 -24.34 -20.65
N GLU A 1096 13.13 -25.12 -21.01
CA GLU A 1096 13.74 -25.12 -22.34
C GLU A 1096 14.47 -26.46 -22.61
N LYS A 1097 14.78 -26.76 -23.87
CA LYS A 1097 15.65 -27.88 -24.29
C LYS A 1097 17.07 -27.73 -23.72
N ILE A 1098 17.66 -28.81 -23.18
CA ILE A 1098 19.02 -28.77 -22.62
C ILE A 1098 20.06 -29.41 -23.56
N ARG A 1099 21.17 -28.70 -23.79
CA ARG A 1099 22.29 -29.18 -24.62
C ARG A 1099 22.89 -30.45 -24.02
N ARG A 1100 23.05 -31.49 -24.85
CA ARG A 1100 23.60 -32.83 -24.53
C ARG A 1100 24.74 -32.82 -23.51
N ASP A 1101 25.72 -31.93 -23.68
CA ASP A 1101 26.97 -31.91 -22.93
C ASP A 1101 26.82 -31.55 -21.43
N ASN A 1102 25.61 -31.16 -21.02
CA ASN A 1102 25.26 -30.95 -19.62
C ASN A 1102 24.80 -32.25 -18.90
N ILE A 1103 24.43 -33.30 -19.64
CA ILE A 1103 23.81 -34.55 -19.11
C ILE A 1103 24.39 -35.83 -19.77
N TRP A 1104 25.53 -35.69 -20.45
CA TRP A 1104 26.25 -36.74 -21.13
C TRP A 1104 27.75 -36.51 -21.01
N LYS A 1105 28.52 -37.57 -20.76
CA LYS A 1105 29.98 -37.51 -20.67
C LYS A 1105 30.59 -38.56 -21.60
N SER A 1106 31.51 -38.16 -22.47
CA SER A 1106 32.21 -39.11 -23.33
C SER A 1106 33.16 -40.01 -22.52
N ILE A 1107 33.48 -41.18 -23.08
CA ILE A 1107 34.51 -42.10 -22.56
C ILE A 1107 35.88 -41.83 -23.21
N ASP A 1108 35.95 -41.15 -24.36
CA ASP A 1108 37.21 -40.78 -25.03
C ASP A 1108 37.11 -39.37 -25.64
N ASP A 1109 37.81 -38.41 -25.03
CA ASP A 1109 37.87 -37.01 -25.51
C ASP A 1109 38.45 -36.89 -26.93
N LYS A 1110 39.14 -37.92 -27.44
CA LYS A 1110 39.75 -37.94 -28.78
C LYS A 1110 38.82 -38.52 -29.85
N ASP A 1111 37.77 -39.24 -29.45
CA ASP A 1111 36.72 -39.70 -30.35
C ASP A 1111 35.36 -39.70 -29.63
N PRO A 1112 34.75 -38.50 -29.44
CA PRO A 1112 33.57 -38.37 -28.59
C PRO A 1112 32.33 -39.15 -29.07
N GLN A 1113 32.35 -39.70 -30.29
CA GLN A 1113 31.22 -40.34 -30.95
C GLN A 1113 31.05 -41.81 -30.59
N LYS A 1114 32.11 -42.50 -30.15
CA LYS A 1114 32.11 -43.96 -29.93
C LYS A 1114 31.23 -44.42 -28.77
N SER A 1115 31.39 -43.79 -27.60
CA SER A 1115 30.66 -44.16 -26.39
C SER A 1115 30.73 -43.07 -25.32
N GLY A 1116 29.77 -43.12 -24.40
CA GLY A 1116 29.65 -42.20 -23.28
C GLY A 1116 28.62 -42.69 -22.27
N TYR A 1117 28.48 -41.95 -21.19
CA TYR A 1117 27.52 -42.22 -20.13
C TYR A 1117 26.51 -41.08 -20.01
N SER A 1118 25.24 -41.42 -19.81
CA SER A 1118 24.20 -40.46 -19.48
C SER A 1118 24.02 -40.30 -17.98
N ASP A 1119 23.47 -39.15 -17.60
CA ASP A 1119 22.72 -38.98 -16.36
C ASP A 1119 21.49 -39.93 -16.33
N ALA A 1120 20.74 -39.96 -15.23
CA ALA A 1120 19.43 -40.62 -15.14
C ALA A 1120 18.34 -39.60 -14.80
N CYS A 1121 17.32 -39.49 -15.66
CA CYS A 1121 16.32 -38.41 -15.68
C CYS A 1121 14.90 -39.00 -15.78
N PHE A 1122 13.86 -38.18 -15.61
CA PHE A 1122 12.47 -38.63 -15.76
C PHE A 1122 12.09 -38.85 -17.24
N ILE A 1123 10.95 -39.51 -17.45
CA ILE A 1123 10.32 -39.70 -18.77
C ILE A 1123 8.85 -39.31 -18.67
N ARG A 1124 8.38 -38.55 -19.66
CA ARG A 1124 6.96 -38.20 -19.87
C ARG A 1124 6.48 -38.79 -21.20
N CYS A 1125 5.26 -39.31 -21.21
CA CYS A 1125 4.63 -39.85 -22.41
C CYS A 1125 3.49 -38.96 -22.95
N ILE A 1126 3.24 -39.12 -24.25
CA ILE A 1126 2.03 -38.72 -24.97
C ILE A 1126 1.20 -39.98 -25.25
N GLN A 1127 -0.11 -39.87 -25.11
CA GLN A 1127 -1.10 -40.87 -25.49
C GLN A 1127 -1.40 -40.75 -26.99
N GLU A 1128 -1.25 -41.87 -27.73
CA GLU A 1128 -1.69 -41.99 -29.13
C GLU A 1128 -3.18 -42.39 -29.20
#